data_AF-A0A2M7HW61-F1
#
_entry.id   AF-A0A2M7HW61-F1
#
_cell.length_a   1.000
_cell.length_b   1.000
_cell.length_c   1.000
_cell.angle_alpha   90.00
_cell.angle_beta   90.00
_cell.angle_gamma   90.00
#
_symmetry.space_group_name_H-M   'P 1'
#
loop_
_entity.id
_entity.type
_entity.pdbx_description
1 polymer ?
#
loop_
_entity_poly.entity_id
_entity_poly.type
_entity_poly.pdbx_seq_one_letter_code
_entity_poly.pdbx_strand_id
1 'polypeptide(L)'
;MRIRLLCIAILLSGCGDSEEAGTTTPPTQPPVQPPAPVQYITSSVSVNGGALDPSSQKVESGKSAVFSITADTGFTLEAITGCGGTLNALTYTTAAITADCTITPTFIANAENAIKHQDHRLASAGELIDFSITELANVDIKRKAEVNQLYQGVGSSISWHPTHDSITFSSFMPENTFTVLPSNVDGSGANAVRGLVMASEQQGQRYAAMGGNLFSVNTSAQTDTLLKNLLGWLTKGADKTDGLSIVTAHMPSKADSWYFPHNEGIRTWLTNNYPDAHSINAANTCDYSELSNCIDTLKPDLIIISDIDRQSQGFAGIKAAIAKAKAAGIPLLLSNYWRNESPLLSPLYLEMGLSTAGNYWSKLNADNLSVSTILAEDKTLGDVKKLLTNLREQRFDTQVLNDCTGNYLSCNAPAFVEAFKAGADWYRSNAETLDSNSIDVFSHTNFPLMKAGLLLADKYRSEIDYPIAYSEFAQWQQALFADWTVSYARTHNLAQADLGEYVTDRTNLSQGSNAHYAYPTTVSERKTISVPYTGQWTTTGWYALPGQTIKLSRLDNTNANVEIKLNYHRRNTNRAYEQNIYRAPLELTQQRLKLAKGQSIEFSTPYGGPIYLYISGSEGALSVDVNAQNVAKHPTIMDFSNPAEVAAFNDRIQNSELPHVDLRTDGAEQHLRRDRFMNAIGGNVPDVNALLNSIVDDHINSVYTLAGLKIQGKSLSESLPDDVESACRGLFGDDCIDNNLHTRTIIQHANYDQNAHCGAGCSGNPWDAAWNISPTGWGDNHELGHNLQTNRLNVQYATAANSDNWTGYGSRAGENSNNIFPYVVKWKTHYLRDGNTSSITDGHMDHKDLFYVFMSDAAGTTDTSGKRVVFGANCKVLDVGEDRYTAPWASNAYAVHNGYRMAFYIQMALKAHGITLSDGTILSNGFNIFTLLYQHSRIFGKYANNASDWEANRSKLGFDLFPFDSHSVYGGKTVRDIPGNDFMLVSLSKLTGKDWRSHFDMLGLRYSSLAAAQTASNATAGTMPMGMYELETDLPPANMSQGLTFIPLSLSDDSTLWKGTSSPSQCAKP
;
A
#
# COMPACT_ATOMS: atom_id res chain seq x y z
N MET A 1 12.53 59.85 -42.92
CA MET A 1 13.19 61.03 -43.53
C MET A 1 12.30 61.55 -44.66
N ARG A 2 11.84 62.83 -44.59
CA ARG A 2 11.09 63.59 -45.64
C ARG A 2 9.68 63.04 -46.00
N ILE A 3 8.68 63.76 -46.52
CA ILE A 3 8.31 65.21 -46.70
C ILE A 3 6.77 65.22 -46.95
N ARG A 4 5.91 65.95 -46.20
CA ARG A 4 5.39 67.33 -46.41
C ARG A 4 4.35 67.53 -47.57
N LEU A 5 3.23 68.21 -47.25
CA LEU A 5 2.41 69.16 -48.06
C LEU A 5 1.49 68.60 -49.20
N LEU A 6 0.39 69.24 -49.67
CA LEU A 6 -0.49 70.39 -49.24
C LEU A 6 -1.82 70.44 -50.08
N CYS A 7 -2.90 71.04 -49.53
CA CYS A 7 -4.06 71.80 -50.11
C CYS A 7 -4.64 71.60 -51.54
N ILE A 8 -5.99 71.76 -51.68
CA ILE A 8 -6.72 72.88 -52.37
C ILE A 8 -8.27 72.64 -52.39
N ALA A 9 -9.07 73.71 -52.55
CA ALA A 9 -10.55 73.78 -52.43
C ALA A 9 -11.30 74.02 -53.77
N ILE A 10 -12.66 74.15 -53.77
CA ILE A 10 -13.48 75.21 -54.44
C ILE A 10 -15.04 74.96 -54.46
N LEU A 11 -15.78 75.84 -53.76
CA LEU A 11 -17.03 76.63 -54.05
C LEU A 11 -18.33 76.14 -54.79
N LEU A 12 -19.48 76.36 -54.10
CA LEU A 12 -20.73 77.12 -54.44
C LEU A 12 -21.85 76.68 -55.46
N SER A 13 -22.98 76.21 -54.88
CA SER A 13 -24.38 76.75 -54.87
C SER A 13 -25.24 77.20 -56.09
N GLY A 14 -26.53 76.82 -56.03
CA GLY A 14 -27.74 77.43 -56.65
C GLY A 14 -28.80 76.37 -57.03
N CYS A 15 -30.13 76.52 -57.02
CA CYS A 15 -31.17 77.49 -56.54
C CYS A 15 -32.48 76.67 -56.29
N GLY A 16 -33.68 77.13 -55.87
CA GLY A 16 -34.29 78.42 -55.50
C GLY A 16 -35.84 78.27 -55.35
N ASP A 17 -36.56 79.31 -54.89
CA ASP A 17 -38.04 79.55 -54.92
C ASP A 17 -39.02 78.58 -54.18
N SER A 18 -40.19 79.00 -53.65
CA SER A 18 -40.79 80.33 -53.38
C SER A 18 -41.92 80.25 -52.32
N GLU A 19 -42.44 81.40 -51.84
CA GLU A 19 -43.33 81.57 -50.66
C GLU A 19 -44.84 81.71 -50.97
N GLU A 20 -45.71 81.59 -49.95
CA GLU A 20 -46.82 82.49 -49.55
C GLU A 20 -47.82 81.74 -48.60
N ALA A 21 -48.65 82.34 -47.73
CA ALA A 21 -48.61 83.55 -46.90
C ALA A 21 -49.85 83.54 -45.95
N GLY A 22 -49.84 84.20 -44.77
CA GLY A 22 -51.08 84.41 -44.01
C GLY A 22 -51.02 84.66 -42.48
N THR A 23 -50.66 85.89 -42.07
CA THR A 23 -51.23 86.72 -40.95
C THR A 23 -51.64 86.09 -39.57
N THR A 24 -51.40 86.67 -38.38
CA THR A 24 -50.79 87.94 -37.91
C THR A 24 -50.73 87.96 -36.36
N THR A 25 -49.61 88.35 -35.73
CA THR A 25 -49.56 89.00 -34.37
C THR A 25 -48.21 89.72 -34.11
N PRO A 26 -48.12 90.74 -33.22
CA PRO A 26 -46.91 91.56 -32.98
C PRO A 26 -45.86 90.91 -32.04
N PRO A 27 -44.67 91.53 -31.84
CA PRO A 27 -43.45 90.82 -31.44
C PRO A 27 -43.29 90.56 -29.94
N THR A 28 -42.71 89.40 -29.60
CA THR A 28 -42.24 89.04 -28.25
C THR A 28 -40.75 88.67 -28.25
N GLN A 29 -40.05 88.97 -27.15
CA GLN A 29 -38.60 88.77 -26.98
C GLN A 29 -38.08 87.35 -27.29
N PRO A 30 -36.78 87.20 -27.64
CA PRO A 30 -36.15 85.89 -27.78
C PRO A 30 -36.16 85.12 -26.45
N PRO A 31 -36.44 83.80 -26.44
CA PRO A 31 -36.46 83.00 -25.22
C PRO A 31 -35.06 82.78 -24.66
N VAL A 32 -34.92 82.86 -23.34
CA VAL A 32 -33.71 82.49 -22.61
C VAL A 32 -33.54 80.97 -22.65
N GLN A 33 -32.45 80.49 -23.25
CA GLN A 33 -32.11 79.08 -23.31
C GLN A 33 -31.66 78.58 -21.91
N PRO A 34 -32.21 77.47 -21.39
CA PRO A 34 -31.74 76.89 -20.12
C PRO A 34 -30.25 76.50 -20.18
N PRO A 35 -29.51 76.55 -19.06
CA PRO A 35 -28.16 76.01 -19.02
C PRO A 35 -28.18 74.53 -19.36
N ALA A 36 -27.26 74.09 -20.24
CA ALA A 36 -27.14 72.68 -20.59
C ALA A 36 -26.83 71.85 -19.32
N PRO A 37 -27.45 70.66 -19.15
CA PRO A 37 -27.18 69.82 -17.99
C PRO A 37 -25.72 69.40 -17.96
N VAL A 38 -25.07 69.53 -16.80
CA VAL A 38 -23.71 69.04 -16.59
C VAL A 38 -23.73 67.52 -16.68
N GLN A 39 -23.01 66.97 -17.66
CA GLN A 39 -22.88 65.53 -17.88
C GLN A 39 -21.45 65.09 -17.61
N TYR A 40 -21.32 63.90 -17.05
CA TYR A 40 -20.07 63.20 -16.80
C TYR A 40 -20.05 61.89 -17.56
N ILE A 41 -18.85 61.41 -17.90
CA ILE A 41 -18.64 60.12 -18.56
C ILE A 41 -18.46 59.05 -17.48
N THR A 42 -19.27 58.00 -17.56
CA THR A 42 -19.00 56.74 -16.84
C THR A 42 -18.55 55.69 -17.84
N SER A 43 -17.38 55.10 -17.65
CA SER A 43 -16.78 54.12 -18.58
C SER A 43 -16.28 52.86 -17.87
N SER A 44 -16.28 51.73 -18.56
CA SER A 44 -15.67 50.49 -18.08
C SER A 44 -14.25 50.32 -18.63
N VAL A 45 -13.31 49.84 -17.82
CA VAL A 45 -12.02 49.35 -18.31
C VAL A 45 -12.23 48.09 -19.16
N SER A 46 -11.61 48.02 -20.34
CA SER A 46 -11.54 46.78 -21.10
C SER A 46 -10.60 45.81 -20.38
N VAL A 47 -11.15 44.66 -19.95
CA VAL A 47 -10.40 43.58 -19.30
C VAL A 47 -10.54 42.29 -20.11
N ASN A 48 -9.83 41.24 -19.72
CA ASN A 48 -9.99 39.91 -20.32
C ASN A 48 -11.12 39.14 -19.62
N GLY A 49 -11.80 38.24 -20.33
CA GLY A 49 -12.82 37.33 -19.79
C GLY A 49 -14.24 37.90 -19.68
N GLY A 50 -14.50 39.11 -20.19
CA GLY A 50 -15.85 39.66 -20.30
C GLY A 50 -15.89 41.18 -20.48
N ALA A 51 -17.10 41.71 -20.60
CA ALA A 51 -17.38 43.12 -20.88
C ALA A 51 -18.59 43.67 -20.11
N LEU A 52 -18.65 45.00 -20.04
CA LEU A 52 -19.81 45.77 -19.60
C LEU A 52 -20.48 46.44 -20.80
N ASP A 53 -21.80 46.40 -20.85
CA ASP A 53 -22.61 47.10 -21.85
C ASP A 53 -23.55 48.13 -21.18
N PRO A 54 -23.53 49.42 -21.59
CA PRO A 54 -22.64 50.02 -22.57
C PRO A 54 -21.22 50.22 -22.02
N SER A 55 -20.18 50.08 -22.84
CA SER A 55 -18.78 50.26 -22.39
C SER A 55 -18.44 51.69 -21.95
N SER A 56 -19.23 52.67 -22.38
CA SER A 56 -19.27 54.01 -21.79
C SER A 56 -20.63 54.68 -22.01
N GLN A 57 -21.03 55.54 -21.09
CA GLN A 57 -22.26 56.34 -21.19
C GLN A 57 -22.08 57.73 -20.58
N LYS A 58 -22.83 58.71 -21.11
CA LYS A 58 -22.92 60.06 -20.53
C LYS A 58 -24.08 60.10 -19.54
N VAL A 59 -23.82 60.61 -18.35
CA VAL A 59 -24.73 60.60 -17.21
C VAL A 59 -24.88 62.03 -16.70
N GLU A 60 -26.11 62.48 -16.48
CA GLU A 60 -26.35 63.79 -15.86
C GLU A 60 -25.87 63.81 -14.40
N SER A 61 -25.30 64.94 -13.99
CA SER A 61 -24.84 65.16 -12.61
C SER A 61 -25.95 64.83 -11.59
N GLY A 62 -25.64 63.94 -10.65
CA GLY A 62 -26.57 63.45 -9.63
C GLY A 62 -27.44 62.25 -10.04
N LYS A 63 -27.27 61.69 -11.25
CA LYS A 63 -27.93 60.44 -11.68
C LYS A 63 -26.98 59.24 -11.57
N SER A 64 -27.53 58.03 -11.50
CA SER A 64 -26.76 56.79 -11.60
C SER A 64 -26.71 56.27 -13.04
N ALA A 65 -25.63 55.57 -13.38
CA ALA A 65 -25.50 54.75 -14.58
C ALA A 65 -25.80 53.28 -14.27
N VAL A 66 -26.22 52.53 -15.29
CA VAL A 66 -26.49 51.09 -15.22
C VAL A 66 -25.70 50.39 -16.32
N PHE A 67 -25.03 49.29 -15.95
CA PHE A 67 -24.24 48.45 -16.84
C PHE A 67 -24.67 47.00 -16.71
N SER A 68 -24.87 46.33 -17.84
CA SER A 68 -25.07 44.88 -17.92
C SER A 68 -23.71 44.20 -18.03
N ILE A 69 -23.52 43.08 -17.34
CA ILE A 69 -22.26 42.32 -17.30
C ILE A 69 -22.42 41.05 -18.12
N THR A 70 -21.51 40.83 -19.07
CA THR A 70 -21.41 39.61 -19.87
C THR A 70 -20.01 39.03 -19.69
N ALA A 71 -19.91 37.84 -19.09
CA ALA A 71 -18.67 37.08 -19.07
C ALA A 71 -18.47 36.34 -20.40
N ASP A 72 -17.21 36.17 -20.82
CA ASP A 72 -16.87 35.35 -21.98
C ASP A 72 -17.02 33.85 -21.66
N THR A 73 -17.17 33.02 -22.69
CA THR A 73 -17.21 31.55 -22.52
C THR A 73 -15.94 31.07 -21.81
N GLY A 74 -16.12 30.35 -20.69
CA GLY A 74 -15.02 29.86 -19.85
C GLY A 74 -14.63 30.79 -18.69
N PHE A 75 -15.32 31.91 -18.51
CA PHE A 75 -15.08 32.89 -17.45
C PHE A 75 -16.33 33.15 -16.61
N THR A 76 -16.11 33.67 -15.40
CA THR A 76 -17.14 34.26 -14.55
C THR A 76 -16.65 35.55 -13.90
N LEU A 77 -17.57 36.39 -13.44
CA LEU A 77 -17.24 37.63 -12.74
C LEU A 77 -16.69 37.32 -11.35
N GLU A 78 -15.44 37.71 -11.09
CA GLU A 78 -14.81 37.60 -9.76
C GLU A 78 -15.17 38.80 -8.88
N ALA A 79 -15.05 40.01 -9.44
CA ALA A 79 -15.26 41.26 -8.73
C ALA A 79 -15.65 42.40 -9.69
N ILE A 80 -16.23 43.46 -9.13
CA ILE A 80 -16.46 44.71 -9.85
C ILE A 80 -16.34 45.90 -8.89
N THR A 81 -15.61 46.92 -9.30
CA THR A 81 -15.26 48.09 -8.47
C THR A 81 -15.38 49.38 -9.27
N GLY A 82 -15.41 50.53 -8.58
CA GLY A 82 -15.49 51.86 -9.21
C GLY A 82 -16.88 52.51 -9.12
N CYS A 83 -16.92 53.83 -9.17
CA CYS A 83 -18.17 54.63 -9.19
C CYS A 83 -19.18 54.37 -8.04
N GLY A 84 -18.69 53.86 -6.91
CA GLY A 84 -19.48 53.65 -5.68
C GLY A 84 -20.71 52.75 -5.87
N GLY A 85 -20.72 51.90 -6.88
CA GLY A 85 -21.90 51.17 -7.31
C GLY A 85 -22.18 49.88 -6.53
N THR A 86 -23.37 49.34 -6.76
CA THR A 86 -23.84 48.06 -6.25
C THR A 86 -24.11 47.08 -7.38
N LEU A 87 -23.69 45.83 -7.19
CA LEU A 87 -23.99 44.72 -8.09
C LEU A 87 -25.27 44.02 -7.64
N ASN A 88 -26.20 43.78 -8.57
CA ASN A 88 -27.34 42.89 -8.37
C ASN A 88 -27.45 41.95 -9.58
N ALA A 89 -27.27 40.65 -9.35
CA ALA A 89 -27.10 39.63 -10.39
C ALA A 89 -26.02 40.05 -11.42
N LEU A 90 -26.41 40.27 -12.68
CA LEU A 90 -25.52 40.72 -13.77
C LEU A 90 -25.65 42.21 -14.08
N THR A 91 -26.21 43.00 -13.16
CA THR A 91 -26.46 44.45 -13.36
C THR A 91 -25.72 45.26 -12.32
N TYR A 92 -24.78 46.10 -12.76
CA TYR A 92 -24.06 47.04 -11.91
C TYR A 92 -24.68 48.44 -12.01
N THR A 93 -25.11 48.99 -10.88
CA THR A 93 -25.69 50.34 -10.79
C THR A 93 -24.76 51.23 -10.00
N THR A 94 -24.31 52.36 -10.57
CA THR A 94 -23.39 53.28 -9.87
C THR A 94 -24.08 54.07 -8.76
N ALA A 95 -23.30 54.67 -7.87
CA ALA A 95 -23.76 55.81 -7.10
C ALA A 95 -24.12 56.99 -8.03
N ALA A 96 -24.72 58.04 -7.45
CA ALA A 96 -24.97 59.29 -8.16
C ALA A 96 -23.65 59.90 -8.67
N ILE A 97 -23.53 60.08 -9.98
CA ILE A 97 -22.31 60.53 -10.65
C ILE A 97 -22.16 62.04 -10.51
N THR A 98 -21.05 62.50 -9.93
CA THR A 98 -20.72 63.93 -9.74
C THR A 98 -19.38 64.34 -10.35
N ALA A 99 -18.71 63.42 -11.04
CA ALA A 99 -17.47 63.60 -11.80
C ALA A 99 -17.34 62.45 -12.81
N ASP A 100 -16.45 62.57 -13.79
CA ASP A 100 -16.11 61.45 -14.68
C ASP A 100 -15.58 60.27 -13.85
N CYS A 101 -15.98 59.04 -14.21
CA CYS A 101 -15.73 57.87 -13.38
C CYS A 101 -15.53 56.58 -14.17
N THR A 102 -14.64 55.73 -13.66
CA THR A 102 -14.27 54.46 -14.27
C THR A 102 -14.70 53.28 -13.41
N ILE A 103 -15.27 52.26 -14.05
CA ILE A 103 -15.64 50.96 -13.48
C ILE A 103 -14.62 49.92 -13.93
N THR A 104 -14.15 49.10 -13.00
CA THR A 104 -13.18 48.03 -13.24
C THR A 104 -13.82 46.70 -12.84
N PRO A 105 -14.36 45.93 -13.80
CA PRO A 105 -14.68 44.52 -13.59
C PRO A 105 -13.39 43.67 -13.52
N THR A 106 -13.48 42.51 -12.91
CA THR A 106 -12.46 41.46 -12.93
C THR A 106 -13.16 40.13 -13.17
N PHE A 107 -12.71 39.39 -14.19
CA PHE A 107 -13.19 38.05 -14.51
C PHE A 107 -12.10 37.02 -14.21
N ILE A 108 -12.51 35.82 -13.81
CA ILE A 108 -11.66 34.68 -13.49
C ILE A 108 -12.04 33.50 -14.38
N ALA A 109 -11.07 32.71 -14.85
CA ALA A 109 -11.38 31.52 -15.62
C ALA A 109 -12.09 30.47 -14.73
N ASN A 110 -13.04 29.72 -15.29
CA ASN A 110 -13.84 28.75 -14.53
C ASN A 110 -12.96 27.71 -13.81
N ALA A 111 -11.88 27.25 -14.44
CA ALA A 111 -10.90 26.34 -13.82
C ALA A 111 -10.16 26.99 -12.63
N GLU A 112 -9.73 28.25 -12.75
CA GLU A 112 -9.08 29.00 -11.66
C GLU A 112 -10.06 29.27 -10.50
N ASN A 113 -11.33 29.57 -10.84
CA ASN A 113 -12.41 29.75 -9.88
C ASN A 113 -12.70 28.45 -9.10
N ALA A 114 -12.77 27.32 -9.81
CA ALA A 114 -12.89 25.99 -9.20
C ALA A 114 -11.72 25.69 -8.26
N ILE A 115 -10.48 25.96 -8.69
CA ILE A 115 -9.26 25.78 -7.88
C ILE A 115 -9.28 26.68 -6.62
N LYS A 116 -9.64 27.95 -6.76
CA LYS A 116 -9.71 28.95 -5.68
C LYS A 116 -10.74 28.58 -4.61
N HIS A 117 -11.86 28.00 -5.00
CA HIS A 117 -12.95 27.62 -4.11
C HIS A 117 -12.99 26.12 -3.75
N GLN A 118 -12.02 25.33 -4.23
CA GLN A 118 -11.95 23.87 -4.09
C GLN A 118 -13.22 23.13 -4.59
N ASP A 119 -13.92 23.70 -5.57
CA ASP A 119 -15.24 23.24 -6.01
C ASP A 119 -15.25 22.88 -7.50
N HIS A 120 -15.21 21.57 -7.77
CA HIS A 120 -15.25 20.97 -9.10
C HIS A 120 -16.52 21.29 -9.93
N ARG A 121 -17.58 21.86 -9.33
CA ARG A 121 -18.81 22.24 -10.03
C ARG A 121 -18.67 23.57 -10.76
N LEU A 122 -17.69 24.39 -10.38
CA LEU A 122 -17.43 25.70 -10.99
C LEU A 122 -16.68 25.61 -12.33
N ALA A 123 -16.28 24.41 -12.76
CA ALA A 123 -15.66 24.14 -14.05
C ALA A 123 -16.16 22.81 -14.64
N SER A 124 -16.19 22.70 -15.97
CA SER A 124 -16.31 21.43 -16.67
C SER A 124 -15.01 20.62 -16.59
N ALA A 125 -15.09 19.31 -16.85
CA ALA A 125 -13.90 18.48 -17.02
C ALA A 125 -12.97 19.03 -18.12
N GLY A 126 -13.56 19.54 -19.21
CA GLY A 126 -12.84 20.15 -20.32
C GLY A 126 -12.00 21.34 -19.89
N GLU A 127 -12.58 22.29 -19.15
CA GLU A 127 -11.86 23.49 -18.68
C GLU A 127 -10.72 23.17 -17.72
N LEU A 128 -10.90 22.18 -16.82
CA LEU A 128 -9.83 21.72 -15.91
C LEU A 128 -8.68 21.03 -16.66
N ILE A 129 -9.00 20.25 -17.71
CA ILE A 129 -8.01 19.62 -18.58
C ILE A 129 -7.28 20.67 -19.42
N ASP A 130 -8.02 21.59 -20.06
CA ASP A 130 -7.44 22.62 -20.92
C ASP A 130 -6.52 23.55 -20.13
N PHE A 131 -6.91 23.93 -18.89
CA PHE A 131 -6.04 24.62 -17.93
C PHE A 131 -4.76 23.83 -17.64
N SER A 132 -4.88 22.52 -17.35
CA SER A 132 -3.73 21.67 -17.05
C SER A 132 -2.77 21.52 -18.24
N ILE A 133 -3.30 21.39 -19.46
CA ILE A 133 -2.51 21.32 -20.70
C ILE A 133 -1.78 22.65 -20.97
N THR A 134 -2.44 23.79 -20.72
CA THR A 134 -1.81 25.12 -20.80
C THR A 134 -0.68 25.26 -19.80
N GLU A 135 -0.87 24.86 -18.54
CA GLU A 135 0.18 24.99 -17.53
C GLU A 135 1.35 24.04 -17.77
N LEU A 136 1.12 22.81 -18.25
CA LEU A 136 2.19 21.92 -18.70
C LEU A 136 3.04 22.53 -19.83
N ALA A 137 2.40 23.26 -20.75
CA ALA A 137 3.13 23.98 -21.80
C ALA A 137 3.94 25.16 -21.25
N ASN A 138 3.37 25.93 -20.31
CA ASN A 138 4.10 27.02 -19.62
C ASN A 138 5.31 26.50 -18.84
N VAL A 139 5.16 25.38 -18.12
CA VAL A 139 6.22 24.68 -17.39
C VAL A 139 7.35 24.29 -18.33
N ASP A 140 7.05 23.61 -19.43
CA ASP A 140 8.07 23.14 -20.36
C ASP A 140 8.77 24.31 -21.10
N ILE A 141 8.07 25.40 -21.41
CA ILE A 141 8.67 26.63 -21.95
C ILE A 141 9.67 27.24 -20.96
N LYS A 142 9.28 27.42 -19.68
CA LYS A 142 10.16 27.93 -18.62
C LYS A 142 11.37 27.01 -18.45
N ARG A 143 11.14 25.71 -18.27
CA ARG A 143 12.19 24.68 -18.13
C ARG A 143 13.17 24.72 -19.30
N LYS A 144 12.69 24.75 -20.55
CA LYS A 144 13.55 24.82 -21.73
C LYS A 144 14.40 26.09 -21.73
N ALA A 145 13.86 27.25 -21.34
CA ALA A 145 14.65 28.48 -21.25
C ALA A 145 15.81 28.34 -20.25
N GLU A 146 15.53 27.86 -19.03
CA GLU A 146 16.54 27.70 -17.98
C GLU A 146 17.59 26.62 -18.34
N VAL A 147 17.16 25.45 -18.81
CA VAL A 147 18.08 24.37 -19.17
C VAL A 147 18.93 24.73 -20.40
N ASN A 148 18.39 25.45 -21.39
CA ASN A 148 19.18 25.99 -22.50
C ASN A 148 20.27 26.96 -22.03
N GLN A 149 20.00 27.77 -21.00
CA GLN A 149 21.02 28.64 -20.39
C GLN A 149 22.07 27.84 -19.62
N LEU A 150 21.65 26.83 -18.84
CA LEU A 150 22.56 25.99 -18.03
C LEU A 150 23.51 25.13 -18.88
N TYR A 151 23.09 24.70 -20.07
CA TYR A 151 23.91 23.85 -20.95
C TYR A 151 24.81 24.60 -21.95
N GLN A 152 24.88 25.94 -21.88
CA GLN A 152 25.79 26.71 -22.73
C GLN A 152 27.26 26.32 -22.52
N GLY A 153 27.92 25.86 -23.58
CA GLY A 153 29.33 25.46 -23.55
C GLY A 153 29.62 24.06 -23.00
N VAL A 154 28.61 23.32 -22.51
CA VAL A 154 28.79 21.97 -21.92
C VAL A 154 29.24 20.92 -22.96
N GLY A 155 28.81 21.06 -24.22
CA GLY A 155 29.14 20.12 -25.31
C GLY A 155 27.91 19.33 -25.80
N SER A 156 28.15 18.22 -26.51
CA SER A 156 27.08 17.38 -27.08
C SER A 156 26.58 16.27 -26.15
N SER A 157 27.40 15.83 -25.19
CA SER A 157 27.02 14.86 -24.17
C SER A 157 27.71 15.15 -22.83
N ILE A 158 27.18 14.58 -21.75
CA ILE A 158 27.70 14.69 -20.38
C ILE A 158 27.67 13.32 -19.69
N SER A 159 28.71 13.01 -18.92
CA SER A 159 28.72 11.91 -17.96
C SER A 159 28.94 12.43 -16.55
N TRP A 160 28.20 11.88 -15.58
CA TRP A 160 28.43 12.05 -14.16
C TRP A 160 27.95 10.83 -13.37
N HIS A 161 28.84 10.27 -12.56
CA HIS A 161 28.58 9.08 -11.74
C HIS A 161 28.63 9.46 -10.26
N PRO A 162 27.48 9.72 -9.58
CA PRO A 162 27.46 10.17 -8.19
C PRO A 162 27.83 9.10 -7.15
N THR A 163 28.19 7.89 -7.60
CA THR A 163 28.44 6.67 -6.79
C THR A 163 27.18 6.08 -6.15
N HIS A 164 27.34 4.94 -5.46
CA HIS A 164 26.24 4.27 -4.75
C HIS A 164 25.88 4.96 -3.41
N ASP A 165 26.79 5.77 -2.85
CA ASP A 165 26.53 6.59 -1.67
C ASP A 165 25.99 7.97 -2.07
N SER A 166 24.85 7.93 -2.78
CA SER A 166 24.11 9.10 -3.24
C SER A 166 22.60 8.88 -3.13
N ILE A 167 21.82 9.94 -3.38
CA ILE A 167 20.36 9.87 -3.56
C ILE A 167 19.97 10.31 -4.97
N THR A 168 18.71 10.07 -5.34
CA THR A 168 18.09 10.55 -6.59
C THR A 168 16.73 11.18 -6.30
N PHE A 169 16.27 12.04 -7.21
CA PHE A 169 15.08 12.88 -7.02
C PHE A 169 13.98 12.61 -8.07
N SER A 170 12.73 12.86 -7.70
CA SER A 170 11.61 13.17 -8.60
C SER A 170 10.93 14.45 -8.12
N SER A 171 10.36 15.23 -9.03
CA SER A 171 9.63 16.48 -8.69
C SER A 171 8.12 16.23 -8.64
N PHE A 172 7.50 16.64 -7.54
CA PHE A 172 6.04 16.74 -7.38
C PHE A 172 5.53 18.19 -7.53
N MET A 173 6.42 19.13 -7.86
CA MET A 173 6.11 20.55 -8.11
C MET A 173 6.85 21.05 -9.37
N PRO A 174 6.54 20.51 -10.57
CA PRO A 174 7.23 20.88 -11.81
C PRO A 174 7.03 22.36 -12.18
N GLU A 175 6.03 23.04 -11.60
CA GLU A 175 5.76 24.47 -11.84
C GLU A 175 6.90 25.39 -11.41
N ASN A 176 7.66 24.97 -10.38
CA ASN A 176 8.78 25.74 -9.82
C ASN A 176 10.12 24.97 -9.87
N THR A 177 10.10 23.66 -10.13
CA THR A 177 11.25 22.77 -9.92
C THR A 177 11.50 21.84 -11.10
N PHE A 178 12.71 21.88 -11.64
CA PHE A 178 13.11 21.15 -12.84
C PHE A 178 14.40 20.34 -12.66
N THR A 179 14.54 19.31 -13.48
CA THR A 179 15.76 18.50 -13.56
C THR A 179 16.84 19.23 -14.35
N VAL A 180 18.00 19.44 -13.71
CA VAL A 180 19.21 20.00 -14.36
C VAL A 180 20.01 18.88 -15.02
N LEU A 181 20.18 17.75 -14.33
CA LEU A 181 20.90 16.58 -14.82
C LEU A 181 20.14 15.32 -14.41
N PRO A 182 19.49 14.60 -15.36
CA PRO A 182 18.89 13.30 -15.09
C PRO A 182 19.93 12.18 -15.22
N SER A 183 19.63 11.02 -14.63
CA SER A 183 20.24 9.75 -15.01
C SER A 183 19.66 9.26 -16.34
N ASN A 184 20.39 8.40 -17.03
CA ASN A 184 19.87 7.62 -18.16
C ASN A 184 20.06 6.12 -17.99
N VAL A 185 21.01 5.67 -17.16
CA VAL A 185 21.29 4.25 -16.93
C VAL A 185 21.38 3.90 -15.43
N ASP A 186 21.09 2.64 -15.12
CA ASP A 186 21.34 2.02 -13.82
C ASP A 186 22.72 1.34 -13.74
N GLY A 187 23.03 0.72 -12.60
CA GLY A 187 24.27 -0.02 -12.37
C GLY A 187 24.49 -1.26 -13.24
N SER A 188 23.52 -1.66 -14.05
CA SER A 188 23.61 -2.73 -15.06
C SER A 188 23.72 -2.20 -16.50
N GLY A 189 23.54 -0.89 -16.69
CA GLY A 189 23.46 -0.24 -18.00
C GLY A 189 22.04 -0.21 -18.61
N ALA A 190 21.01 -0.60 -17.85
CA ALA A 190 19.62 -0.54 -18.29
C ALA A 190 19.05 0.88 -18.18
N ASN A 191 18.14 1.26 -19.09
CA ASN A 191 17.55 2.60 -19.12
C ASN A 191 16.79 2.94 -17.82
N ALA A 192 17.24 3.97 -17.11
CA ALA A 192 16.62 4.42 -15.86
C ALA A 192 16.80 5.93 -15.67
N VAL A 193 15.69 6.66 -15.53
CA VAL A 193 15.66 8.14 -15.49
C VAL A 193 15.11 8.64 -14.16
N ARG A 194 15.97 9.27 -13.36
CA ARG A 194 15.62 10.10 -12.19
C ARG A 194 16.52 11.34 -12.14
N GLY A 195 16.16 12.35 -11.34
CA GLY A 195 16.99 13.52 -11.13
C GLY A 195 18.26 13.20 -10.34
N LEU A 196 19.43 13.57 -10.85
CA LEU A 196 20.71 13.56 -10.14
C LEU A 196 21.08 14.97 -9.65
N VAL A 197 20.73 16.00 -10.42
CA VAL A 197 20.75 17.41 -10.01
C VAL A 197 19.42 18.06 -10.37
N MET A 198 18.83 18.77 -9.41
CA MET A 198 17.57 19.51 -9.52
C MET A 198 17.79 20.99 -9.23
N ALA A 199 16.98 21.86 -9.82
CA ALA A 199 16.92 23.29 -9.51
C ALA A 199 15.47 23.73 -9.26
N SER A 200 15.28 24.74 -8.42
CA SER A 200 13.97 25.32 -8.09
C SER A 200 14.07 26.83 -7.94
N GLU A 201 13.10 27.59 -8.44
CA GLU A 201 12.95 29.01 -8.10
C GLU A 201 11.56 29.26 -7.50
N GLN A 202 11.54 29.80 -6.27
CA GLN A 202 10.31 30.05 -5.53
C GLN A 202 10.39 31.42 -4.86
N GLN A 203 9.38 32.26 -5.10
CA GLN A 203 9.28 33.61 -4.54
C GLN A 203 10.55 34.47 -4.78
N GLY A 204 11.27 34.22 -5.87
CA GLY A 204 12.51 34.91 -6.26
C GLY A 204 13.79 34.37 -5.61
N GLN A 205 13.71 33.39 -4.70
CA GLN A 205 14.88 32.66 -4.18
C GLN A 205 15.15 31.42 -5.04
N ARG A 206 16.43 31.17 -5.33
CA ARG A 206 16.89 30.04 -6.15
C ARG A 206 17.49 28.94 -5.28
N TYR A 207 17.21 27.69 -5.65
CA TYR A 207 17.66 26.50 -4.96
C TYR A 207 18.23 25.51 -5.98
N ALA A 208 19.19 24.71 -5.57
CA ALA A 208 19.60 23.51 -6.29
C ALA A 208 19.90 22.37 -5.31
N ALA A 209 19.68 21.14 -5.77
CA ALA A 209 19.90 19.92 -4.99
C ALA A 209 20.67 18.89 -5.82
N MET A 210 21.73 18.34 -5.26
CA MET A 210 22.59 17.35 -5.90
C MET A 210 22.58 16.04 -5.09
N GLY A 211 22.42 14.91 -5.79
CA GLY A 211 22.35 13.58 -5.18
C GLY A 211 23.69 13.10 -4.60
N GLY A 212 24.78 13.64 -5.12
CA GLY A 212 26.15 13.59 -4.60
C GLY A 212 26.85 14.93 -4.91
N ASN A 213 28.09 15.12 -4.48
CA ASN A 213 28.75 16.43 -4.65
C ASN A 213 29.42 16.62 -6.03
N LEU A 214 28.83 17.47 -6.87
CA LEU A 214 29.32 17.76 -8.23
C LEU A 214 30.66 18.55 -8.28
N PHE A 215 31.16 19.11 -7.16
CA PHE A 215 32.46 19.78 -7.12
C PHE A 215 33.63 18.79 -7.03
N SER A 216 33.40 17.55 -6.58
CA SER A 216 34.47 16.62 -6.22
C SER A 216 34.28 15.16 -6.64
N VAL A 217 33.05 14.72 -6.91
CA VAL A 217 32.77 13.32 -7.24
C VAL A 217 32.74 13.15 -8.76
N ASN A 218 33.69 12.39 -9.32
CA ASN A 218 33.75 12.01 -10.74
C ASN A 218 33.52 13.18 -11.73
N THR A 219 34.22 14.28 -11.50
CA THR A 219 34.08 15.52 -12.30
C THR A 219 34.80 15.44 -13.65
N SER A 220 34.44 16.37 -14.53
CA SER A 220 34.83 16.46 -15.95
C SER A 220 34.67 17.90 -16.42
N ALA A 221 35.32 18.29 -17.53
CA ALA A 221 35.18 19.65 -18.07
C ALA A 221 33.71 20.02 -18.38
N GLN A 222 32.89 19.04 -18.74
CA GLN A 222 31.46 19.19 -19.00
C GLN A 222 30.66 19.44 -17.70
N THR A 223 30.92 18.66 -16.64
CA THR A 223 30.27 18.87 -15.34
C THR A 223 30.75 20.15 -14.65
N ASP A 224 32.03 20.52 -14.79
CA ASP A 224 32.57 21.81 -14.33
C ASP A 224 31.88 23.00 -15.03
N THR A 225 31.65 22.89 -16.35
CA THR A 225 30.96 23.94 -17.12
C THR A 225 29.48 24.05 -16.72
N LEU A 226 28.79 22.92 -16.55
CA LEU A 226 27.42 22.89 -16.05
C LEU A 226 27.32 23.49 -14.64
N LEU A 227 28.28 23.17 -13.76
CA LEU A 227 28.33 23.67 -12.38
C LEU A 227 28.60 25.18 -12.33
N LYS A 228 29.50 25.72 -13.16
CA LYS A 228 29.67 27.18 -13.33
C LYS A 228 28.37 27.86 -13.75
N ASN A 229 27.70 27.31 -14.76
CA ASN A 229 26.44 27.88 -15.24
C ASN A 229 25.34 27.81 -14.16
N LEU A 230 25.31 26.74 -13.36
CA LEU A 230 24.41 26.60 -12.21
C LEU A 230 24.72 27.61 -11.09
N LEU A 231 26.00 27.85 -10.77
CA LEU A 231 26.39 28.87 -9.79
C LEU A 231 26.02 30.28 -10.26
N GLY A 232 26.28 30.62 -11.52
CA GLY A 232 25.86 31.89 -12.12
C GLY A 232 24.34 32.03 -12.21
N TRP A 233 23.61 30.93 -12.40
CA TRP A 233 22.15 30.93 -12.31
C TRP A 233 21.67 31.19 -10.87
N LEU A 234 22.16 30.43 -9.88
CA LEU A 234 21.80 30.59 -8.47
C LEU A 234 22.03 32.04 -8.00
N THR A 235 23.22 32.58 -8.29
CA THR A 235 23.67 33.92 -7.87
C THR A 235 23.22 35.07 -8.80
N LYS A 236 22.38 34.79 -9.80
CA LYS A 236 21.89 35.77 -10.80
C LYS A 236 23.02 36.54 -11.52
N GLY A 237 24.19 35.91 -11.66
CA GLY A 237 25.35 36.41 -12.39
C GLY A 237 26.44 37.08 -11.54
N ALA A 238 26.31 37.15 -10.21
CA ALA A 238 27.33 37.73 -9.33
C ALA A 238 28.70 37.07 -9.51
N ASP A 239 28.70 35.76 -9.83
CA ASP A 239 29.89 34.96 -10.17
C ASP A 239 30.77 35.56 -11.29
N LYS A 240 30.20 36.41 -12.14
CA LYS A 240 30.87 37.06 -13.29
C LYS A 240 31.12 38.55 -13.11
N THR A 241 30.45 39.20 -12.15
CA THR A 241 30.51 40.66 -11.96
C THR A 241 31.34 41.06 -10.74
N ASP A 242 31.09 40.41 -9.60
CA ASP A 242 31.56 40.86 -8.29
C ASP A 242 32.42 39.80 -7.57
N GLY A 243 32.42 38.56 -8.07
CA GLY A 243 33.02 37.38 -7.44
C GLY A 243 31.98 36.62 -6.61
N LEU A 244 32.43 35.59 -5.88
CA LEU A 244 31.56 34.70 -5.10
C LEU A 244 31.83 34.77 -3.59
N SER A 245 30.90 35.31 -2.80
CA SER A 245 30.85 35.12 -1.34
C SER A 245 30.07 33.86 -1.00
N ILE A 246 30.74 32.82 -0.53
CA ILE A 246 30.14 31.51 -0.26
C ILE A 246 30.18 31.17 1.23
N VAL A 247 29.05 30.72 1.78
CA VAL A 247 29.02 30.05 3.09
C VAL A 247 28.77 28.56 2.91
N THR A 248 29.65 27.73 3.45
CA THR A 248 29.47 26.27 3.55
C THR A 248 29.13 25.88 4.99
N ALA A 249 28.14 25.00 5.15
CA ALA A 249 27.72 24.44 6.44
C ALA A 249 27.44 22.94 6.33
N HIS A 250 27.72 22.18 7.40
CA HIS A 250 27.54 20.73 7.51
C HIS A 250 28.17 19.97 6.32
N MET A 251 29.33 20.45 5.87
CA MET A 251 30.06 19.86 4.75
C MET A 251 31.02 18.78 5.28
N PRO A 252 30.98 17.54 4.76
CA PRO A 252 31.94 16.51 5.14
C PRO A 252 33.34 16.89 4.64
N SER A 253 34.33 16.61 5.49
CA SER A 253 35.75 16.87 5.25
C SER A 253 36.56 15.57 5.33
N LYS A 254 37.88 15.62 5.07
CA LYS A 254 38.77 14.46 5.29
C LYS A 254 38.76 13.92 6.73
N ALA A 255 38.39 14.75 7.71
CA ALA A 255 38.25 14.32 9.10
C ALA A 255 36.98 13.48 9.33
N ASP A 256 35.96 13.65 8.49
CA ASP A 256 34.68 12.92 8.57
C ASP A 256 34.66 11.71 7.62
N SER A 257 35.23 11.85 6.42
CA SER A 257 35.26 10.79 5.40
C SER A 257 36.48 10.89 4.50
N TRP A 258 37.20 9.78 4.37
CA TRP A 258 38.27 9.63 3.39
C TRP A 258 37.76 9.61 1.94
N TYR A 259 36.57 9.04 1.73
CA TYR A 259 36.01 8.83 0.39
C TYR A 259 35.32 10.09 -0.19
N PHE A 260 34.73 10.91 0.68
CA PHE A 260 33.90 12.05 0.29
C PHE A 260 34.32 13.36 0.98
N PRO A 261 35.55 13.86 0.77
CA PRO A 261 36.05 15.10 1.36
C PRO A 261 35.52 16.34 0.62
N HIS A 262 34.19 16.53 0.65
CA HIS A 262 33.50 17.55 -0.14
C HIS A 262 33.94 18.99 0.19
N ASN A 263 34.25 19.29 1.45
CA ASN A 263 34.72 20.63 1.86
C ASN A 263 36.07 20.99 1.21
N GLU A 264 37.03 20.06 1.16
CA GLU A 264 38.29 20.24 0.45
C GLU A 264 38.07 20.30 -1.06
N GLY A 265 37.20 19.43 -1.59
CA GLY A 265 36.85 19.38 -3.01
C GLY A 265 36.26 20.70 -3.54
N ILE A 266 35.27 21.26 -2.85
CA ILE A 266 34.68 22.58 -3.15
C ILE A 266 35.76 23.66 -3.19
N ARG A 267 36.68 23.69 -2.22
CA ARG A 267 37.75 24.70 -2.15
C ARG A 267 38.75 24.56 -3.29
N THR A 268 39.18 23.34 -3.61
CA THR A 268 40.03 23.08 -4.79
C THR A 268 39.33 23.49 -6.08
N TRP A 269 38.04 23.16 -6.22
CA TRP A 269 37.25 23.53 -7.39
C TRP A 269 37.12 25.06 -7.53
N LEU A 270 36.81 25.79 -6.46
CA LEU A 270 36.71 27.24 -6.47
C LEU A 270 38.05 27.92 -6.80
N THR A 271 39.16 27.49 -6.22
CA THR A 271 40.51 28.01 -6.56
C THR A 271 40.84 27.82 -8.04
N ASN A 272 40.48 26.67 -8.63
CA ASN A 272 40.77 26.38 -10.03
C ASN A 272 39.87 27.16 -11.01
N ASN A 273 38.66 27.54 -10.59
CA ASN A 273 37.61 28.05 -11.48
C ASN A 273 37.27 29.53 -11.29
N TYR A 274 37.53 30.08 -10.10
CA TYR A 274 37.37 31.48 -9.71
C TYR A 274 38.61 31.97 -8.95
N PRO A 275 39.82 31.90 -9.56
CA PRO A 275 41.05 32.35 -8.91
C PRO A 275 40.94 33.83 -8.53
N ASP A 276 41.28 34.14 -7.28
CA ASP A 276 41.19 35.48 -6.67
C ASP A 276 39.80 36.17 -6.68
N ALA A 277 38.75 35.47 -7.17
CA ALA A 277 37.39 35.98 -7.36
C ALA A 277 36.35 35.24 -6.49
N HIS A 278 36.76 34.71 -5.32
CA HIS A 278 35.85 34.09 -4.36
C HIS A 278 36.32 34.29 -2.91
N SER A 279 35.37 34.17 -1.98
CA SER A 279 35.61 34.06 -0.54
C SER A 279 34.74 32.96 0.06
N ILE A 280 35.25 32.27 1.08
CA ILE A 280 34.58 31.12 1.69
C ILE A 280 34.96 31.02 3.18
N ASN A 281 33.99 30.74 4.06
CA ASN A 281 34.25 30.56 5.49
C ASN A 281 35.20 29.39 5.78
N ALA A 282 35.79 29.36 6.97
CA ALA A 282 36.55 28.20 7.44
C ALA A 282 35.63 26.97 7.63
N ALA A 283 36.18 25.77 7.51
CA ALA A 283 35.41 24.54 7.56
C ALA A 283 34.63 24.40 8.89
N ASN A 284 33.36 24.01 8.81
CA ASN A 284 32.46 23.74 9.94
C ASN A 284 32.17 24.94 10.88
N THR A 285 32.66 26.15 10.59
CA THR A 285 32.45 27.33 11.47
C THR A 285 31.04 27.93 11.38
N CYS A 286 30.23 27.47 10.43
CA CYS A 286 28.87 27.93 10.17
C CYS A 286 27.85 26.79 10.33
N ASP A 287 28.18 25.75 11.11
CA ASP A 287 27.27 24.66 11.41
C ASP A 287 26.22 25.10 12.45
N TYR A 288 25.04 24.45 12.44
CA TYR A 288 23.91 24.71 13.32
C TYR A 288 23.54 26.22 13.47
N SER A 289 23.47 26.72 14.70
CA SER A 289 23.11 28.10 15.02
C SER A 289 24.07 29.14 14.43
N GLU A 290 25.35 28.79 14.26
CA GLU A 290 26.37 29.71 13.72
C GLU A 290 26.13 30.08 12.26
N LEU A 291 25.34 29.29 11.51
CA LEU A 291 24.92 29.65 10.16
C LEU A 291 24.22 31.01 10.13
N SER A 292 23.41 31.33 11.15
CA SER A 292 22.74 32.63 11.27
C SER A 292 23.74 33.78 11.44
N ASN A 293 24.80 33.57 12.22
CA ASN A 293 25.85 34.56 12.47
C ASN A 293 26.71 34.76 11.20
N CYS A 294 27.02 33.67 10.49
CA CYS A 294 27.72 33.72 9.21
C CYS A 294 26.93 34.49 8.14
N ILE A 295 25.61 34.34 8.08
CA ILE A 295 24.75 35.11 7.14
C ILE A 295 24.86 36.63 7.40
N ASP A 296 24.82 37.09 8.66
CA ASP A 296 24.92 38.53 8.97
C ASP A 296 26.32 39.10 8.66
N THR A 297 27.35 38.35 9.03
CA THR A 297 28.74 38.84 9.04
C THR A 297 29.42 38.72 7.68
N LEU A 298 29.15 37.64 6.95
CA LEU A 298 29.80 37.34 5.66
C LEU A 298 28.93 37.73 4.45
N LYS A 299 27.62 37.91 4.64
CA LYS A 299 26.64 38.30 3.60
C LYS A 299 26.82 37.50 2.30
N PRO A 300 26.66 36.17 2.34
CA PRO A 300 26.95 35.31 1.19
C PRO A 300 26.00 35.52 0.03
N ASP A 301 26.55 35.43 -1.18
CA ASP A 301 25.82 35.32 -2.44
C ASP A 301 25.24 33.91 -2.65
N LEU A 302 25.81 32.90 -1.97
CA LEU A 302 25.36 31.50 -2.00
C LEU A 302 25.66 30.77 -0.68
N ILE A 303 24.72 29.97 -0.21
CA ILE A 303 24.95 29.02 0.89
C ILE A 303 24.94 27.59 0.33
N ILE A 304 26.01 26.83 0.57
CA ILE A 304 26.12 25.42 0.22
C ILE A 304 26.00 24.58 1.49
N ILE A 305 24.99 23.72 1.57
CA ILE A 305 24.67 22.92 2.77
C ILE A 305 24.73 21.43 2.42
N SER A 306 25.36 20.63 3.26
CA SER A 306 25.33 19.17 3.17
C SER A 306 24.73 18.58 4.46
N ASP A 307 24.75 17.26 4.58
CA ASP A 307 23.86 16.45 5.41
C ASP A 307 24.54 15.81 6.63
N ILE A 308 25.79 16.20 6.94
CA ILE A 308 26.50 15.63 8.09
C ILE A 308 26.03 16.24 9.42
N ASP A 309 25.01 15.61 10.00
CA ASP A 309 24.43 16.02 11.28
C ASP A 309 25.25 15.52 12.49
N ARG A 310 26.45 16.09 12.67
CA ARG A 310 27.44 15.75 13.71
C ARG A 310 26.90 15.80 15.16
N GLN A 311 25.83 16.56 15.41
CA GLN A 311 25.19 16.75 16.71
C GLN A 311 23.77 16.16 16.80
N SER A 312 23.29 15.47 15.75
CA SER A 312 21.95 14.88 15.69
C SER A 312 20.79 15.85 15.98
N GLN A 313 20.90 17.12 15.55
CA GLN A 313 19.85 18.13 15.77
C GLN A 313 18.75 18.13 14.69
N GLY A 314 19.01 17.49 13.54
CA GLY A 314 18.19 17.57 12.33
C GLY A 314 17.95 19.00 11.87
N PHE A 315 16.93 19.18 11.02
CA PHE A 315 16.55 20.50 10.47
C PHE A 315 16.30 21.58 11.55
N ALA A 316 15.91 21.19 12.77
CA ALA A 316 15.69 22.13 13.87
C ALA A 316 16.93 22.97 14.18
N GLY A 317 18.14 22.40 14.05
CA GLY A 317 19.41 23.10 14.30
C GLY A 317 19.76 24.18 13.27
N ILE A 318 19.17 24.15 12.06
CA ILE A 318 19.42 25.14 10.98
C ILE A 318 18.20 25.99 10.64
N LYS A 319 16.99 25.62 11.07
CA LYS A 319 15.70 26.22 10.69
C LYS A 319 15.68 27.76 10.74
N ALA A 320 16.24 28.36 11.79
CA ALA A 320 16.30 29.82 11.94
C ALA A 320 17.20 30.49 10.90
N ALA A 321 18.34 29.88 10.56
CA ALA A 321 19.26 30.40 9.57
C ALA A 321 18.75 30.22 8.13
N ILE A 322 18.04 29.12 7.84
CA ILE A 322 17.32 28.93 6.57
C ILE A 322 16.25 30.00 6.37
N ALA A 323 15.41 30.25 7.38
CA ALA A 323 14.38 31.29 7.31
C ALA A 323 14.99 32.70 7.06
N LYS A 324 16.17 32.96 7.62
CA LYS A 324 16.94 34.19 7.42
C LYS A 324 17.52 34.30 6.01
N ALA A 325 18.12 33.23 5.48
CA ALA A 325 18.60 33.16 4.11
C ALA A 325 17.46 33.41 3.11
N LYS A 326 16.30 32.81 3.36
CA LYS A 326 15.06 33.02 2.58
C LYS A 326 14.57 34.47 2.63
N ALA A 327 14.53 35.08 3.81
CA ALA A 327 14.16 36.50 3.96
C ALA A 327 15.13 37.46 3.26
N ALA A 328 16.40 37.07 3.13
CA ALA A 328 17.43 37.82 2.39
C ALA A 328 17.51 37.47 0.90
N GLY A 329 16.71 36.51 0.41
CA GLY A 329 16.76 36.03 -0.98
C GLY A 329 18.02 35.25 -1.36
N ILE A 330 18.82 34.83 -0.38
CA ILE A 330 20.10 34.15 -0.59
C ILE A 330 19.85 32.72 -1.12
N PRO A 331 20.41 32.33 -2.27
CA PRO A 331 20.19 31.01 -2.84
C PRO A 331 20.85 29.89 -2.02
N LEU A 332 20.29 28.68 -2.13
CA LEU A 332 20.75 27.49 -1.42
C LEU A 332 21.18 26.38 -2.40
N LEU A 333 22.35 25.79 -2.18
CA LEU A 333 22.81 24.59 -2.89
C LEU A 333 22.95 23.42 -1.91
N LEU A 334 22.05 22.45 -2.02
CA LEU A 334 21.99 21.27 -1.19
C LEU A 334 22.85 20.16 -1.81
N SER A 335 23.82 19.64 -1.06
CA SER A 335 24.72 18.57 -1.49
C SER A 335 24.54 17.36 -0.59
N ASN A 336 23.94 16.29 -1.10
CA ASN A 336 23.86 15.03 -0.35
C ASN A 336 25.24 14.32 -0.29
N TYR A 337 25.51 13.59 0.80
CA TYR A 337 26.77 12.87 1.08
C TYR A 337 26.58 11.38 1.30
N TRP A 338 25.38 10.92 1.66
CA TRP A 338 25.13 9.51 2.00
C TRP A 338 24.09 8.83 1.12
N ARG A 339 23.99 7.50 1.19
CA ARG A 339 23.05 6.70 0.39
C ARG A 339 21.55 6.91 0.67
N ASN A 340 21.18 7.70 1.67
CA ASN A 340 19.79 7.98 2.09
C ASN A 340 19.65 9.48 2.43
N GLU A 341 18.47 10.08 2.29
CA GLU A 341 18.28 11.46 2.77
C GLU A 341 18.43 11.57 4.30
N SER A 342 18.91 12.73 4.77
CA SER A 342 19.07 13.00 6.20
C SER A 342 17.90 13.79 6.79
N PRO A 343 17.62 13.66 8.11
CA PRO A 343 16.71 14.54 8.83
C PRO A 343 17.11 16.03 8.85
N LEU A 344 18.34 16.37 8.41
CA LEU A 344 18.83 17.74 8.29
C LEU A 344 18.33 18.40 7.01
N LEU A 345 18.38 17.69 5.87
CA LEU A 345 18.04 18.25 4.54
C LEU A 345 16.66 17.83 4.01
N SER A 346 16.03 16.77 4.53
CA SER A 346 14.74 16.30 3.98
C SER A 346 13.62 17.36 3.96
N PRO A 347 13.48 18.28 4.93
CA PRO A 347 12.49 19.36 4.81
C PRO A 347 12.79 20.36 3.69
N LEU A 348 14.07 20.54 3.33
CA LEU A 348 14.49 21.43 2.24
C LEU A 348 14.25 20.79 0.87
N TYR A 349 14.46 19.47 0.73
CA TYR A 349 14.05 18.75 -0.47
C TYR A 349 12.52 18.81 -0.67
N LEU A 350 11.74 18.65 0.40
CA LEU A 350 10.28 18.80 0.36
C LEU A 350 9.84 20.23 0.02
N GLU A 351 10.50 21.26 0.57
CA GLU A 351 10.27 22.66 0.22
C GLU A 351 10.58 22.94 -1.27
N MET A 352 11.62 22.31 -1.82
CA MET A 352 11.91 22.30 -3.26
C MET A 352 10.90 21.48 -4.09
N GLY A 353 9.92 20.79 -3.49
CA GLY A 353 8.99 19.94 -4.23
C GLY A 353 9.60 18.62 -4.72
N LEU A 354 10.59 18.08 -4.01
CA LEU A 354 11.31 16.87 -4.38
C LEU A 354 10.98 15.69 -3.46
N SER A 355 10.80 14.51 -4.06
CA SER A 355 10.85 13.22 -3.38
C SER A 355 12.19 12.52 -3.64
N THR A 356 12.78 11.94 -2.60
CA THR A 356 14.11 11.30 -2.63
C THR A 356 14.00 9.78 -2.72
N ALA A 357 15.04 9.12 -3.25
CA ALA A 357 15.29 7.70 -3.02
C ALA A 357 16.79 7.40 -3.04
N GLY A 358 17.24 6.50 -2.17
CA GLY A 358 18.64 6.09 -2.07
C GLY A 358 19.16 5.36 -3.31
N ASN A 359 20.42 5.63 -3.68
CA ASN A 359 21.02 5.15 -4.93
C ASN A 359 21.92 3.91 -4.76
N TYR A 360 21.94 3.30 -3.56
CA TYR A 360 22.88 2.23 -3.22
C TYR A 360 22.78 0.99 -4.14
N TRP A 361 21.55 0.56 -4.41
CA TRP A 361 21.27 -0.62 -5.24
C TRP A 361 21.17 -0.25 -6.72
N SER A 362 20.39 0.79 -7.05
CA SER A 362 20.11 1.21 -8.42
C SER A 362 21.32 1.79 -9.13
N LYS A 363 22.22 2.49 -8.42
CA LYS A 363 23.46 3.08 -8.97
C LYS A 363 23.21 3.89 -10.24
N LEU A 364 22.15 4.70 -10.22
CA LEU A 364 21.71 5.55 -11.32
C LEU A 364 22.79 6.58 -11.65
N ASN A 365 23.11 6.68 -12.94
CA ASN A 365 24.19 7.48 -13.49
C ASN A 365 23.72 8.27 -14.72
N ALA A 366 24.37 9.39 -14.99
CA ALA A 366 24.40 9.97 -16.32
C ALA A 366 25.63 9.40 -17.03
N ASP A 367 25.46 8.54 -18.03
CA ASP A 367 26.56 8.00 -18.84
C ASP A 367 26.36 8.33 -20.33
N ASN A 368 27.29 9.11 -20.87
CA ASN A 368 27.31 9.67 -22.22
C ASN A 368 25.95 10.25 -22.66
N LEU A 369 25.25 10.88 -21.71
CA LEU A 369 23.90 11.38 -21.91
C LEU A 369 23.94 12.55 -22.90
N SER A 370 23.24 12.39 -24.03
CA SER A 370 23.14 13.44 -25.04
C SER A 370 22.46 14.69 -24.48
N VAL A 371 23.09 15.85 -24.65
CA VAL A 371 22.52 17.14 -24.25
C VAL A 371 21.22 17.42 -25.01
N SER A 372 21.09 16.95 -26.26
CA SER A 372 19.83 17.07 -27.02
C SER A 372 18.65 16.34 -26.36
N THR A 373 18.90 15.27 -25.60
CA THR A 373 17.87 14.54 -24.84
C THR A 373 17.42 15.33 -23.61
N ILE A 374 18.33 16.09 -22.98
CA ILE A 374 18.02 16.95 -21.83
C ILE A 374 17.24 18.21 -22.26
N LEU A 375 17.55 18.73 -23.45
CA LEU A 375 16.86 19.88 -24.07
C LEU A 375 15.53 19.52 -24.76
N ALA A 376 15.27 18.23 -25.01
CA ALA A 376 13.99 17.73 -25.50
C ALA A 376 12.86 17.96 -24.47
N GLU A 377 11.60 17.72 -24.87
CA GLU A 377 10.45 17.77 -23.95
C GLU A 377 10.61 16.80 -22.77
N ASP A 378 10.18 17.21 -21.58
CA ASP A 378 10.19 16.31 -20.42
C ASP A 378 9.20 15.18 -20.68
N LYS A 379 9.72 13.93 -20.73
CA LYS A 379 8.90 12.75 -21.04
C LYS A 379 7.73 12.59 -20.07
N THR A 380 7.95 12.84 -18.78
CA THR A 380 6.93 12.68 -17.73
C THR A 380 5.79 13.66 -17.97
N LEU A 381 6.11 14.93 -18.23
CA LEU A 381 5.11 15.96 -18.55
C LEU A 381 4.41 15.66 -19.89
N GLY A 382 5.12 15.09 -20.85
CA GLY A 382 4.55 14.58 -22.11
C GLY A 382 3.55 13.43 -21.89
N ASP A 383 3.86 12.48 -21.02
CA ASP A 383 2.96 11.37 -20.66
C ASP A 383 1.71 11.88 -19.93
N VAL A 384 1.84 12.86 -19.02
CA VAL A 384 0.70 13.53 -18.36
C VAL A 384 -0.16 14.28 -19.38
N LYS A 385 0.45 15.05 -20.29
CA LYS A 385 -0.26 15.74 -21.38
C LYS A 385 -1.02 14.76 -22.27
N LYS A 386 -0.42 13.61 -22.61
CA LYS A 386 -1.05 12.54 -23.40
C LYS A 386 -2.28 11.95 -22.69
N LEU A 387 -2.18 11.64 -21.40
CA LEU A 387 -3.32 11.21 -20.58
C LEU A 387 -4.45 12.25 -20.60
N LEU A 388 -4.12 13.52 -20.34
CA LEU A 388 -5.10 14.61 -20.32
C LEU A 388 -5.77 14.79 -21.68
N THR A 389 -5.02 14.73 -22.79
CA THR A 389 -5.57 14.75 -24.15
C THR A 389 -6.50 13.55 -24.42
N ASN A 390 -6.11 12.34 -23.97
CA ASN A 390 -6.95 11.15 -24.10
C ASN A 390 -8.27 11.30 -23.32
N LEU A 391 -8.23 11.80 -22.08
CA LEU A 391 -9.43 12.13 -21.28
C LEU A 391 -10.30 13.21 -21.96
N ARG A 392 -9.68 14.26 -22.52
CA ARG A 392 -10.39 15.38 -23.19
C ARG A 392 -11.20 14.92 -24.40
N GLU A 393 -10.64 13.99 -25.16
CA GLU A 393 -11.20 13.45 -26.39
C GLU A 393 -11.94 12.11 -26.18
N GLN A 394 -12.05 11.63 -24.93
CA GLN A 394 -12.63 10.33 -24.57
C GLN A 394 -11.99 9.15 -25.32
N ARG A 395 -10.68 9.27 -25.62
CA ARG A 395 -9.88 8.26 -26.31
C ARG A 395 -9.31 7.24 -25.33
N PHE A 396 -10.06 6.17 -25.14
CA PHE A 396 -9.61 4.96 -24.46
C PHE A 396 -10.16 3.73 -25.20
N ASP A 397 -9.33 2.70 -25.35
CA ASP A 397 -9.77 1.37 -25.79
C ASP A 397 -9.40 0.40 -24.67
N THR A 398 -10.38 -0.24 -24.06
CA THR A 398 -10.14 -1.18 -22.96
C THR A 398 -9.32 -2.40 -23.40
N GLN A 399 -9.16 -2.67 -24.71
CA GLN A 399 -8.24 -3.71 -25.19
C GLN A 399 -6.79 -3.52 -24.71
N VAL A 400 -6.34 -2.29 -24.40
CA VAL A 400 -4.99 -2.07 -23.83
C VAL A 400 -4.79 -2.73 -22.46
N LEU A 401 -5.89 -3.08 -21.78
CA LEU A 401 -5.92 -3.74 -20.48
C LEU A 401 -5.89 -5.28 -20.59
N ASN A 402 -6.03 -5.87 -21.77
CA ASN A 402 -6.16 -7.32 -21.94
C ASN A 402 -4.92 -8.11 -21.47
N ASP A 403 -3.74 -7.49 -21.50
CA ASP A 403 -2.48 -8.06 -21.01
C ASP A 403 -2.31 -7.90 -19.48
N CYS A 404 -3.27 -7.28 -18.78
CA CYS A 404 -3.23 -7.10 -17.32
C CYS A 404 -3.84 -8.31 -16.58
N THR A 405 -3.00 -9.11 -15.94
CA THR A 405 -3.39 -10.32 -15.19
C THR A 405 -3.70 -10.07 -13.70
N GLY A 406 -3.82 -8.81 -13.28
CA GLY A 406 -4.07 -8.39 -11.89
C GLY A 406 -4.57 -6.95 -11.83
N ASN A 407 -4.77 -6.40 -10.62
CA ASN A 407 -5.21 -5.01 -10.44
C ASN A 407 -4.33 -4.04 -11.26
N TYR A 408 -5.00 -3.16 -12.03
CA TYR A 408 -4.37 -2.26 -12.99
C TYR A 408 -3.29 -1.34 -12.39
N LEU A 409 -3.35 -1.02 -11.09
CA LEU A 409 -2.30 -0.26 -10.39
C LEU A 409 -0.92 -0.95 -10.44
N SER A 410 -0.91 -2.28 -10.49
CA SER A 410 0.28 -3.14 -10.60
C SER A 410 0.54 -3.64 -12.03
N CYS A 411 -0.33 -3.33 -13.00
CA CYS A 411 -0.15 -3.75 -14.39
C CYS A 411 0.85 -2.84 -15.13
N ASN A 412 1.85 -3.42 -15.78
CA ASN A 412 2.83 -2.71 -16.60
C ASN A 412 2.79 -3.12 -18.08
N ALA A 413 1.63 -3.55 -18.58
CA ALA A 413 1.42 -3.86 -20.00
C ALA A 413 1.75 -2.63 -20.86
N PRO A 414 2.64 -2.71 -21.87
CA PRO A 414 3.14 -1.52 -22.58
C PRO A 414 2.04 -0.63 -23.17
N ALA A 415 0.99 -1.22 -23.75
CA ALA A 415 -0.14 -0.48 -24.31
C ALA A 415 -0.91 0.33 -23.24
N PHE A 416 -1.19 -0.27 -22.07
CA PHE A 416 -1.84 0.43 -20.96
C PHE A 416 -0.94 1.51 -20.36
N VAL A 417 0.35 1.24 -20.23
CA VAL A 417 1.35 2.22 -19.74
C VAL A 417 1.38 3.44 -20.65
N GLU A 418 1.42 3.23 -21.97
CA GLU A 418 1.43 4.29 -22.96
C GLU A 418 0.10 5.06 -23.08
N ALA A 419 -1.04 4.37 -22.97
CA ALA A 419 -2.36 4.96 -23.18
C ALA A 419 -2.89 5.74 -21.95
N PHE A 420 -2.47 5.34 -20.74
CA PHE A 420 -3.02 5.86 -19.49
C PHE A 420 -2.00 5.92 -18.35
N LYS A 421 -1.37 4.78 -18.00
CA LYS A 421 -0.72 4.63 -16.68
C LYS A 421 0.44 5.58 -16.44
N ALA A 422 1.28 5.84 -17.45
CA ALA A 422 2.47 6.69 -17.27
C ALA A 422 2.12 8.12 -16.82
N GLY A 423 1.08 8.72 -17.40
CA GLY A 423 0.58 10.02 -16.97
C GLY A 423 -0.19 9.97 -15.65
N ALA A 424 -0.90 8.86 -15.37
CA ALA A 424 -1.71 8.73 -14.17
C ALA A 424 -0.85 8.49 -12.91
N ASP A 425 0.23 7.70 -13.05
CA ASP A 425 1.20 7.43 -12.00
C ASP A 425 1.90 8.71 -11.51
N TRP A 426 2.01 9.75 -12.35
CA TRP A 426 2.51 11.07 -11.91
C TRP A 426 1.57 11.71 -10.87
N TYR A 427 0.26 11.80 -11.17
CA TYR A 427 -0.73 12.31 -10.21
C TYR A 427 -0.75 11.48 -8.93
N ARG A 428 -0.72 10.15 -9.07
CA ARG A 428 -0.78 9.21 -7.94
C ARG A 428 0.45 9.32 -7.03
N SER A 429 1.66 9.25 -7.59
CA SER A 429 2.91 9.30 -6.80
C SER A 429 3.12 10.65 -6.13
N ASN A 430 2.67 11.74 -6.75
CA ASN A 430 2.63 13.06 -6.13
C ASN A 430 1.65 13.09 -4.95
N ALA A 431 0.41 12.58 -5.12
CA ALA A 431 -0.55 12.50 -4.03
C ALA A 431 -0.04 11.64 -2.86
N GLU A 432 0.59 10.49 -3.13
CA GLU A 432 1.25 9.65 -2.11
C GLU A 432 2.39 10.39 -1.38
N THR A 433 3.18 11.20 -2.10
CA THR A 433 4.24 12.04 -1.52
C THR A 433 3.67 13.14 -0.63
N LEU A 434 2.62 13.83 -1.07
CA LEU A 434 1.94 14.89 -0.33
C LEU A 434 1.26 14.33 0.94
N ASP A 435 0.55 13.21 0.81
CA ASP A 435 -0.12 12.52 1.92
C ASP A 435 0.88 12.10 3.02
N SER A 436 2.00 11.48 2.62
CA SER A 436 3.04 11.00 3.55
C SER A 436 3.85 12.09 4.24
N ASN A 437 3.66 13.35 3.83
CA ASN A 437 4.20 14.55 4.46
C ASN A 437 3.10 15.47 5.03
N SER A 438 1.83 15.04 5.03
CA SER A 438 0.67 15.80 5.53
C SER A 438 0.48 17.18 4.87
N ILE A 439 0.70 17.27 3.56
CA ILE A 439 0.58 18.52 2.79
C ILE A 439 -0.78 18.57 2.07
N ASP A 440 -1.70 19.40 2.57
CA ASP A 440 -2.91 19.77 1.81
C ASP A 440 -2.54 20.78 0.72
N VAL A 441 -2.61 20.36 -0.56
CA VAL A 441 -2.25 21.22 -1.70
C VAL A 441 -3.11 22.48 -1.82
N PHE A 442 -4.36 22.44 -1.36
CA PHE A 442 -5.26 23.59 -1.46
C PHE A 442 -5.01 24.65 -0.38
N SER A 443 -4.23 24.32 0.67
CA SER A 443 -3.75 25.31 1.66
C SER A 443 -2.49 26.09 1.20
N HIS A 444 -1.94 25.76 0.03
CA HIS A 444 -0.73 26.36 -0.53
C HIS A 444 -1.04 27.13 -1.83
N THR A 445 -0.19 28.09 -2.23
CA THR A 445 -0.35 28.79 -3.52
C THR A 445 0.05 27.93 -4.71
N ASN A 446 1.10 27.12 -4.56
CA ASN A 446 1.69 26.31 -5.63
C ASN A 446 0.80 25.10 -6.00
N PHE A 447 1.30 24.19 -6.85
CA PHE A 447 0.60 22.97 -7.29
C PHE A 447 -0.67 23.15 -8.15
N PRO A 448 -0.79 24.13 -9.07
CA PRO A 448 -1.97 24.26 -9.95
C PRO A 448 -2.31 22.97 -10.71
N LEU A 449 -1.31 22.19 -11.15
CA LEU A 449 -1.55 20.94 -11.88
C LEU A 449 -2.20 19.87 -10.99
N MET A 450 -1.72 19.69 -9.75
CA MET A 450 -2.31 18.74 -8.81
C MET A 450 -3.70 19.17 -8.36
N LYS A 451 -3.93 20.47 -8.13
CA LYS A 451 -5.26 21.00 -7.77
C LYS A 451 -6.28 20.76 -8.89
N ALA A 452 -5.92 21.08 -10.14
CA ALA A 452 -6.78 20.83 -11.29
C ALA A 452 -7.07 19.32 -11.47
N GLY A 453 -6.05 18.46 -11.32
CA GLY A 453 -6.21 17.00 -11.38
C GLY A 453 -7.10 16.44 -10.28
N LEU A 454 -6.96 16.91 -9.03
CA LEU A 454 -7.80 16.50 -7.91
C LEU A 454 -9.27 16.93 -8.09
N LEU A 455 -9.52 18.14 -8.61
CA LEU A 455 -10.89 18.59 -8.93
C LEU A 455 -11.49 17.87 -10.14
N LEU A 456 -10.66 17.50 -11.12
CA LEU A 456 -11.08 16.66 -12.25
C LEU A 456 -11.48 15.26 -11.76
N ALA A 457 -10.69 14.69 -10.86
CA ALA A 457 -10.95 13.41 -10.22
C ALA A 457 -12.20 13.46 -9.30
N ASP A 458 -12.40 14.54 -8.54
CA ASP A 458 -13.64 14.79 -7.79
C ASP A 458 -14.87 14.83 -8.72
N LYS A 459 -14.73 15.48 -9.88
CA LYS A 459 -15.81 15.54 -10.87
C LYS A 459 -16.16 14.16 -11.41
N TYR A 460 -15.18 13.37 -11.82
CA TYR A 460 -15.43 12.01 -12.24
C TYR A 460 -15.99 11.15 -11.09
N ARG A 461 -15.49 11.26 -9.85
CA ARG A 461 -16.09 10.57 -8.68
C ARG A 461 -17.57 10.93 -8.44
N SER A 462 -17.96 12.17 -8.72
CA SER A 462 -19.36 12.61 -8.62
C SER A 462 -20.26 12.13 -9.78
N GLU A 463 -19.66 11.61 -10.85
CA GLU A 463 -20.30 11.13 -12.07
C GLU A 463 -20.20 9.58 -12.23
N ILE A 464 -19.51 8.88 -11.31
CA ILE A 464 -19.46 7.41 -11.26
C ILE A 464 -20.84 6.84 -10.87
N ASP A 465 -21.31 5.89 -11.68
CA ASP A 465 -22.51 5.08 -11.46
C ASP A 465 -22.11 3.61 -11.69
N TYR A 466 -22.18 2.76 -10.66
CA TYR A 466 -21.74 1.37 -10.74
C TYR A 466 -22.92 0.42 -11.04
N PRO A 467 -22.73 -0.62 -11.88
CA PRO A 467 -21.45 -1.07 -12.42
C PRO A 467 -21.14 -0.54 -13.83
N ILE A 468 -19.88 -0.22 -14.10
CA ILE A 468 -19.40 0.26 -15.42
C ILE A 468 -18.90 -0.95 -16.24
N ALA A 469 -19.44 -1.14 -17.44
CA ALA A 469 -19.07 -2.23 -18.34
C ALA A 469 -17.79 -1.92 -19.16
N TYR A 470 -17.08 -2.96 -19.58
CA TYR A 470 -15.85 -2.84 -20.39
C TYR A 470 -16.01 -2.09 -21.73
N SER A 471 -17.26 -1.95 -22.22
CA SER A 471 -17.62 -1.19 -23.43
C SER A 471 -17.84 0.30 -23.18
N GLU A 472 -17.94 0.74 -21.93
CA GLU A 472 -18.19 2.13 -21.53
C GLU A 472 -16.85 2.87 -21.37
N PHE A 473 -16.11 2.96 -22.47
CA PHE A 473 -14.68 3.33 -22.45
C PHE A 473 -14.40 4.67 -21.76
N ALA A 474 -15.28 5.67 -21.93
CA ALA A 474 -15.14 6.99 -21.32
C ALA A 474 -15.31 6.91 -19.80
N GLN A 475 -16.41 6.33 -19.33
CA GLN A 475 -16.71 6.11 -17.90
C GLN A 475 -15.63 5.26 -17.24
N TRP A 476 -15.13 4.23 -17.93
CA TRP A 476 -14.04 3.39 -17.45
C TRP A 476 -12.73 4.18 -17.27
N GLN A 477 -12.35 5.00 -18.25
CA GLN A 477 -11.16 5.85 -18.16
C GLN A 477 -11.30 6.92 -17.07
N GLN A 478 -12.49 7.48 -16.90
CA GLN A 478 -12.82 8.45 -15.86
C GLN A 478 -12.73 7.84 -14.46
N ALA A 479 -13.28 6.64 -14.26
CA ALA A 479 -13.17 5.88 -13.02
C ALA A 479 -11.71 5.48 -12.71
N LEU A 480 -10.94 5.05 -13.72
CA LEU A 480 -9.49 4.83 -13.56
C LEU A 480 -8.78 6.13 -13.10
N PHE A 481 -9.07 7.28 -13.71
CA PHE A 481 -8.42 8.54 -13.34
C PHE A 481 -8.80 9.01 -11.93
N ALA A 482 -10.07 8.85 -11.57
CA ALA A 482 -10.60 9.09 -10.24
C ALA A 482 -9.82 8.30 -9.17
N ASP A 483 -9.66 6.99 -9.36
CA ASP A 483 -9.03 6.11 -8.37
C ASP A 483 -7.50 6.25 -8.30
N TRP A 484 -6.85 6.69 -9.38
CA TRP A 484 -5.44 7.08 -9.34
C TRP A 484 -5.22 8.39 -8.56
N THR A 485 -6.17 9.32 -8.60
CA THR A 485 -5.98 10.72 -8.20
C THR A 485 -6.78 11.04 -6.94
N VAL A 486 -6.29 10.54 -5.81
CA VAL A 486 -6.83 10.77 -4.45
C VAL A 486 -5.69 11.22 -3.53
N SER A 487 -5.88 12.35 -2.84
CA SER A 487 -5.03 12.79 -1.72
C SER A 487 -5.86 12.78 -0.44
N TYR A 488 -5.39 12.03 0.54
CA TYR A 488 -6.03 11.89 1.85
C TYR A 488 -5.65 13.02 2.82
N ALA A 489 -4.47 13.63 2.69
CA ALA A 489 -4.08 14.79 3.51
C ALA A 489 -4.93 16.04 3.22
N ARG A 490 -5.69 16.05 2.13
CA ARG A 490 -6.73 17.05 1.90
C ARG A 490 -7.80 16.97 2.98
N THR A 491 -8.08 18.10 3.62
CA THR A 491 -9.07 18.22 4.70
C THR A 491 -10.51 18.10 4.22
N HIS A 492 -10.79 18.44 2.96
CA HIS A 492 -12.13 18.51 2.36
C HIS A 492 -12.21 17.75 1.01
N ASN A 493 -12.01 16.42 1.03
CA ASN A 493 -12.44 15.57 -0.08
C ASN A 493 -13.97 15.57 -0.19
N LEU A 494 -14.49 15.39 -1.39
CA LEU A 494 -15.92 15.13 -1.58
C LEU A 494 -16.23 13.65 -1.36
N ALA A 495 -17.36 13.37 -0.74
CA ALA A 495 -17.91 12.01 -0.69
C ALA A 495 -18.21 11.54 -2.12
N GLN A 496 -17.72 10.35 -2.48
CA GLN A 496 -18.19 9.67 -3.68
C GLN A 496 -19.63 9.20 -3.44
N ALA A 497 -20.53 9.51 -4.38
CA ALA A 497 -21.96 9.26 -4.24
C ALA A 497 -22.29 7.77 -4.30
N ASP A 498 -21.80 7.08 -5.34
CA ASP A 498 -21.93 5.63 -5.50
C ASP A 498 -20.64 4.91 -5.10
N LEU A 499 -20.69 4.18 -4.00
CA LEU A 499 -19.59 3.36 -3.50
C LEU A 499 -19.62 1.92 -4.01
N GLY A 500 -20.71 1.51 -4.67
CA GLY A 500 -20.86 0.21 -5.32
C GLY A 500 -20.67 -1.00 -4.39
N GLU A 501 -19.96 -2.01 -4.90
CA GLU A 501 -19.74 -3.33 -4.29
C GLU A 501 -19.06 -3.27 -2.91
N TYR A 502 -18.33 -2.19 -2.65
CA TYR A 502 -17.72 -1.91 -1.35
C TYR A 502 -18.76 -1.89 -0.22
N VAL A 503 -19.97 -1.36 -0.47
CA VAL A 503 -20.97 -1.13 0.60
C VAL A 503 -22.21 -2.00 0.49
N THR A 504 -22.55 -2.52 -0.68
CA THR A 504 -23.73 -3.39 -0.90
C THR A 504 -23.40 -4.64 -1.71
N ASP A 505 -24.11 -5.75 -1.45
CA ASP A 505 -23.91 -6.99 -2.21
C ASP A 505 -24.14 -6.75 -3.72
N ARG A 506 -23.27 -7.31 -4.57
CA ARG A 506 -23.26 -7.08 -6.02
C ARG A 506 -24.57 -7.44 -6.72
N THR A 507 -25.40 -8.30 -6.10
CA THR A 507 -26.73 -8.66 -6.60
C THR A 507 -27.73 -7.50 -6.54
N ASN A 508 -27.45 -6.48 -5.71
CA ASN A 508 -28.24 -5.25 -5.60
C ASN A 508 -27.72 -4.11 -6.51
N LEU A 509 -26.61 -4.30 -7.22
CA LEU A 509 -26.02 -3.26 -8.06
C LEU A 509 -26.64 -3.21 -9.45
N SER A 510 -27.10 -2.01 -9.83
CA SER A 510 -27.51 -1.65 -11.18
C SER A 510 -27.21 -0.17 -11.43
N GLN A 511 -27.06 0.21 -12.71
CA GLN A 511 -27.02 1.63 -13.10
C GLN A 511 -28.19 2.41 -12.46
N GLY A 512 -27.88 3.58 -11.89
CA GLY A 512 -28.79 4.43 -11.13
C GLY A 512 -29.07 3.96 -9.69
N SER A 513 -28.44 2.88 -9.20
CA SER A 513 -28.66 2.38 -7.83
C SER A 513 -28.01 3.27 -6.76
N ASN A 514 -26.90 3.94 -7.09
CA ASN A 514 -26.17 4.88 -6.22
C ASN A 514 -25.94 4.29 -4.81
N ALA A 515 -25.12 3.24 -4.70
CA ALA A 515 -24.97 2.48 -3.48
C ALA A 515 -24.25 3.30 -2.38
N HIS A 516 -24.99 3.65 -1.33
CA HIS A 516 -24.53 4.44 -0.19
C HIS A 516 -25.15 3.92 1.12
N TYR A 517 -24.80 4.55 2.24
CA TYR A 517 -25.33 4.25 3.58
C TYR A 517 -25.55 5.55 4.36
N ALA A 518 -26.51 5.56 5.29
CA ALA A 518 -26.76 6.69 6.18
C ALA A 518 -25.58 6.94 7.12
N TYR A 519 -25.18 8.20 7.25
CA TYR A 519 -24.05 8.60 8.10
C TYR A 519 -24.49 8.76 9.56
N PRO A 520 -23.99 7.94 10.51
CA PRO A 520 -24.28 8.11 11.92
C PRO A 520 -23.58 9.33 12.52
N THR A 521 -24.05 9.78 13.70
CA THR A 521 -23.44 10.87 14.45
C THR A 521 -21.97 10.56 14.80
N THR A 522 -21.09 11.53 14.58
CA THR A 522 -19.68 11.42 14.95
C THR A 522 -19.40 11.81 16.41
N VAL A 523 -18.29 11.31 16.94
CA VAL A 523 -17.85 11.53 18.33
C VAL A 523 -16.41 12.05 18.38
N SER A 524 -16.00 12.50 19.57
CA SER A 524 -14.60 12.64 19.95
C SER A 524 -14.27 11.65 21.06
N GLU A 525 -13.14 10.96 20.97
CA GLU A 525 -12.76 9.89 21.88
C GLU A 525 -11.24 9.76 21.99
N ARG A 526 -10.73 9.57 23.20
CA ARG A 526 -9.34 9.24 23.48
C ARG A 526 -9.20 7.74 23.77
N LYS A 527 -8.25 7.08 23.11
CA LYS A 527 -7.90 5.68 23.36
C LYS A 527 -6.39 5.51 23.41
N THR A 528 -5.96 4.63 24.30
CA THR A 528 -4.66 3.96 24.17
C THR A 528 -4.83 2.78 23.23
N ILE A 529 -4.13 2.79 22.09
CA ILE A 529 -4.12 1.71 21.10
C ILE A 529 -2.80 0.95 21.24
N SER A 530 -2.88 -0.37 21.38
CA SER A 530 -1.73 -1.23 21.64
C SER A 530 -1.68 -2.43 20.71
N VAL A 531 -0.46 -2.78 20.29
CA VAL A 531 -0.13 -4.00 19.54
C VAL A 531 0.90 -4.82 20.34
N PRO A 532 0.83 -6.17 20.32
CA PRO A 532 1.70 -7.01 21.13
C PRO A 532 3.14 -7.12 20.56
N TYR A 533 3.35 -6.72 19.30
CA TYR A 533 4.66 -6.76 18.62
C TYR A 533 4.84 -5.53 17.71
N THR A 534 6.08 -5.32 17.24
CA THR A 534 6.39 -4.30 16.23
C THR A 534 5.90 -4.70 14.84
N GLY A 535 5.58 -3.71 13.98
CA GLY A 535 5.19 -3.93 12.59
C GLY A 535 3.80 -4.54 12.44
N GLN A 536 2.89 -4.23 13.36
CA GLN A 536 1.52 -4.74 13.39
C GLN A 536 0.53 -3.61 13.12
N TRP A 537 -0.65 -3.94 12.58
CA TRP A 537 -1.78 -3.02 12.57
C TRP A 537 -2.93 -3.59 13.39
N THR A 538 -3.84 -2.72 13.84
CA THR A 538 -4.97 -3.12 14.68
C THR A 538 -6.15 -2.17 14.52
N THR A 539 -7.37 -2.70 14.68
CA THR A 539 -8.60 -1.88 14.67
C THR A 539 -8.61 -0.84 15.78
N THR A 540 -9.08 0.36 15.45
CA THR A 540 -9.39 1.41 16.44
C THR A 540 -10.86 1.44 16.85
N GLY A 541 -11.74 0.70 16.16
CA GLY A 541 -13.19 0.83 16.28
C GLY A 541 -13.73 2.23 15.92
N TRP A 542 -12.91 3.04 15.26
CA TRP A 542 -13.29 4.31 14.67
C TRP A 542 -13.49 4.12 13.17
N TYR A 543 -14.39 4.93 12.61
CA TYR A 543 -14.78 4.87 11.21
C TYR A 543 -14.73 6.26 10.59
N ALA A 544 -14.09 6.37 9.43
CA ALA A 544 -14.04 7.57 8.62
C ALA A 544 -15.30 7.66 7.76
N LEU A 545 -16.10 8.72 7.91
CA LEU A 545 -17.25 8.95 7.03
C LEU A 545 -16.79 9.61 5.72
N PRO A 546 -17.38 9.25 4.57
CA PRO A 546 -16.98 9.81 3.28
C PRO A 546 -17.16 11.34 3.27
N GLY A 547 -16.14 12.04 2.77
CA GLY A 547 -16.09 13.51 2.71
C GLY A 547 -15.99 14.26 4.03
N GLN A 548 -15.98 13.58 5.19
CA GLN A 548 -15.90 14.25 6.49
C GLN A 548 -14.45 14.45 6.95
N THR A 549 -14.15 15.66 7.43
CA THR A 549 -12.84 16.00 8.04
C THR A 549 -12.69 15.37 9.43
N ILE A 550 -11.66 14.54 9.58
CA ILE A 550 -11.30 13.83 10.81
C ILE A 550 -10.04 14.46 11.39
N LYS A 551 -9.93 14.52 12.71
CA LYS A 551 -8.72 14.93 13.42
C LYS A 551 -8.22 13.82 14.32
N LEU A 552 -6.96 13.40 14.17
CA LEU A 552 -6.27 12.52 15.11
C LEU A 552 -5.12 13.29 15.77
N SER A 553 -5.08 13.29 17.10
CA SER A 553 -4.06 13.94 17.92
C SER A 553 -3.32 12.91 18.76
N ARG A 554 -2.01 12.80 18.62
CA ARG A 554 -1.18 11.89 19.42
C ARG A 554 -0.70 12.59 20.69
N LEU A 555 -0.95 11.94 21.82
CA LEU A 555 -0.76 12.49 23.17
C LEU A 555 0.39 11.83 23.93
N ASP A 556 0.90 10.68 23.44
CA ASP A 556 2.12 10.06 23.96
C ASP A 556 3.41 10.64 23.34
N ASN A 557 4.52 10.37 24.01
CA ASN A 557 5.88 10.71 23.57
C ASN A 557 6.74 9.46 23.28
N THR A 558 6.13 8.31 22.99
CA THR A 558 6.89 7.09 22.66
C THR A 558 7.61 7.25 21.32
N ASN A 559 8.69 6.47 21.13
CA ASN A 559 9.41 6.42 19.85
C ASN A 559 8.75 5.47 18.82
N ALA A 560 7.51 5.04 19.04
CA ALA A 560 6.77 4.25 18.06
C ALA A 560 6.45 5.10 16.81
N ASN A 561 6.72 4.55 15.63
CA ASN A 561 6.22 5.04 14.36
C ASN A 561 4.76 4.63 14.25
N VAL A 562 3.90 5.59 13.88
CA VAL A 562 2.45 5.36 13.72
C VAL A 562 2.03 5.85 12.35
N GLU A 563 1.41 4.96 11.59
CA GLU A 563 0.81 5.22 10.30
C GLU A 563 -0.69 4.95 10.40
N ILE A 564 -1.49 5.84 9.81
CA ILE A 564 -2.94 5.70 9.76
C ILE A 564 -3.25 4.86 8.52
N LYS A 565 -3.90 3.72 8.75
CA LYS A 565 -4.37 2.82 7.71
C LYS A 565 -5.88 2.94 7.61
N LEU A 566 -6.42 3.19 6.41
CA LEU A 566 -7.85 3.08 6.15
C LEU A 566 -8.11 1.79 5.39
N ASN A 567 -9.19 1.09 5.75
CA ASN A 567 -9.62 -0.17 5.15
C ASN A 567 -8.60 -1.34 5.21
N TYR A 568 -9.10 -2.55 4.94
CA TYR A 568 -8.39 -3.82 5.10
C TYR A 568 -8.14 -4.59 3.78
N HIS A 569 -8.93 -4.30 2.74
CA HIS A 569 -8.92 -4.91 1.40
C HIS A 569 -7.51 -5.09 0.80
N ARG A 570 -7.23 -6.25 0.20
CA ARG A 570 -6.04 -6.50 -0.64
C ARG A 570 -6.33 -6.05 -2.08
N ARG A 571 -5.32 -5.53 -2.80
CA ARG A 571 -5.51 -4.86 -4.12
C ARG A 571 -6.39 -5.58 -5.14
N ASN A 572 -6.32 -6.91 -5.25
CA ASN A 572 -7.08 -7.65 -6.25
C ASN A 572 -8.56 -7.88 -5.88
N THR A 573 -9.05 -7.53 -4.68
CA THR A 573 -10.45 -7.80 -4.27
C THR A 573 -11.49 -7.04 -5.11
N ASN A 574 -11.11 -5.98 -5.82
CA ASN A 574 -12.01 -5.30 -6.76
C ASN A 574 -12.39 -6.15 -8.00
N ARG A 575 -11.49 -7.04 -8.45
CA ARG A 575 -11.65 -7.97 -9.58
C ARG A 575 -12.07 -7.40 -10.96
N ALA A 576 -12.09 -6.08 -11.17
CA ALA A 576 -12.41 -5.51 -12.49
C ALA A 576 -11.55 -6.06 -13.66
N TYR A 577 -10.28 -6.40 -13.40
CA TYR A 577 -9.36 -6.98 -14.38
C TYR A 577 -9.71 -8.42 -14.82
N GLU A 578 -10.42 -9.18 -13.98
CA GLU A 578 -10.80 -10.57 -14.25
C GLU A 578 -12.23 -10.66 -14.78
N GLN A 579 -13.12 -9.81 -14.25
CA GLN A 579 -14.55 -9.84 -14.54
C GLN A 579 -14.95 -8.88 -15.67
N ASN A 580 -14.04 -8.02 -16.14
CA ASN A 580 -14.28 -6.98 -17.15
C ASN A 580 -15.49 -6.07 -16.83
N ILE A 581 -15.64 -5.75 -15.53
CA ILE A 581 -16.70 -4.89 -15.01
C ILE A 581 -16.20 -4.14 -13.77
N TYR A 582 -16.35 -2.82 -13.76
CA TYR A 582 -15.95 -1.96 -12.65
C TYR A 582 -17.14 -1.84 -11.68
N ARG A 583 -16.98 -2.25 -10.42
CA ARG A 583 -18.10 -2.33 -9.46
C ARG A 583 -17.91 -1.54 -8.16
N ALA A 584 -16.70 -1.07 -7.88
CA ALA A 584 -16.30 -0.34 -6.68
C ALA A 584 -14.94 0.34 -6.97
N PRO A 585 -14.39 1.16 -6.05
CA PRO A 585 -13.02 1.69 -6.19
C PRO A 585 -11.92 0.60 -6.23
N LEU A 586 -10.88 0.81 -7.02
CA LEU A 586 -9.73 -0.08 -7.24
C LEU A 586 -8.74 -0.15 -6.06
N GLU A 587 -8.66 0.89 -5.23
CA GLU A 587 -7.80 0.93 -4.04
C GLU A 587 -8.52 1.60 -2.86
N LEU A 588 -9.30 0.80 -2.15
CA LEU A 588 -9.94 1.18 -0.90
C LEU A 588 -8.93 1.31 0.26
N THR A 589 -7.88 0.49 0.24
CA THR A 589 -6.89 0.41 1.32
C THR A 589 -5.71 1.32 1.08
N GLN A 590 -5.44 2.20 2.04
CA GLN A 590 -4.27 3.08 2.02
C GLN A 590 -3.60 3.10 3.40
N GLN A 591 -2.28 3.29 3.39
CA GLN A 591 -1.46 3.57 4.57
C GLN A 591 -0.43 4.65 4.20
N ARG A 592 -0.94 5.86 3.94
CA ARG A 592 -0.17 7.00 3.42
C ARG A 592 0.06 8.08 4.47
N LEU A 593 -0.80 8.20 5.47
CA LEU A 593 -0.76 9.27 6.46
C LEU A 593 0.04 8.85 7.72
N LYS A 594 0.82 9.77 8.30
CA LYS A 594 1.66 9.52 9.48
C LYS A 594 1.18 10.31 10.69
N LEU A 595 1.20 9.70 11.87
CA LEU A 595 0.84 10.34 13.13
C LEU A 595 2.07 10.50 14.04
N ALA A 596 2.80 11.60 13.81
CA ALA A 596 4.03 11.92 14.54
C ALA A 596 3.79 12.18 16.04
N LYS A 597 4.80 11.89 16.87
CA LYS A 597 4.73 12.05 18.33
C LYS A 597 4.40 13.50 18.74
N GLY A 598 3.42 13.66 19.62
CA GLY A 598 2.91 14.97 20.06
C GLY A 598 2.27 15.85 18.98
N GLN A 599 2.00 15.33 17.77
CA GLN A 599 1.40 16.08 16.67
C GLN A 599 -0.08 15.72 16.47
N SER A 600 -0.78 16.56 15.69
CA SER A 600 -2.12 16.27 15.17
C SER A 600 -2.10 16.28 13.65
N ILE A 601 -2.98 15.49 13.05
CA ILE A 601 -3.25 15.50 11.61
C ILE A 601 -4.76 15.65 11.38
N GLU A 602 -5.12 16.44 10.38
CA GLU A 602 -6.48 16.58 9.87
C GLU A 602 -6.51 16.04 8.45
N PHE A 603 -7.50 15.20 8.13
CA PHE A 603 -7.57 14.48 6.86
C PHE A 603 -9.02 14.10 6.52
N SER A 604 -9.27 13.66 5.28
CA SER A 604 -10.57 13.15 4.86
C SER A 604 -10.41 12.06 3.78
N THR A 605 -11.49 11.36 3.43
CA THR A 605 -11.49 10.30 2.40
C THR A 605 -12.75 10.37 1.55
N PRO A 606 -12.67 10.19 0.21
CA PRO A 606 -13.86 10.16 -0.64
C PRO A 606 -14.71 8.90 -0.44
N TYR A 607 -14.14 7.80 0.08
CA TYR A 607 -14.80 6.50 0.21
C TYR A 607 -15.30 6.21 1.64
N GLY A 608 -14.73 6.86 2.65
CA GLY A 608 -14.86 6.43 4.04
C GLY A 608 -14.17 5.09 4.33
N GLY A 609 -14.41 4.51 5.50
CA GLY A 609 -13.94 3.18 5.89
C GLY A 609 -13.45 3.08 7.34
N PRO A 610 -13.22 1.85 7.87
CA PRO A 610 -12.65 1.67 9.20
C PRO A 610 -11.23 2.25 9.29
N ILE A 611 -10.91 2.80 10.47
CA ILE A 611 -9.60 3.38 10.78
C ILE A 611 -8.79 2.35 11.59
N TYR A 612 -7.60 2.04 11.10
CA TYR A 612 -6.60 1.20 11.76
C TYR A 612 -5.35 2.03 12.04
N LEU A 613 -4.57 1.64 13.06
CA LEU A 613 -3.22 2.15 13.24
C LEU A 613 -2.21 1.03 12.96
N TYR A 614 -1.26 1.29 12.06
CA TYR A 614 -0.05 0.49 11.93
C TYR A 614 1.03 1.07 12.83
N ILE A 615 1.61 0.25 13.70
CA ILE A 615 2.52 0.66 14.77
C ILE A 615 3.81 -0.16 14.67
N SER A 616 4.94 0.53 14.56
CA SER A 616 6.27 -0.08 14.51
C SER A 616 7.29 0.65 15.39
N GLY A 617 8.37 -0.03 15.73
CA GLY A 617 9.38 0.40 16.70
C GLY A 617 10.50 -0.63 16.82
N SER A 618 11.40 -0.43 17.78
CA SER A 618 12.64 -1.22 17.89
C SER A 618 12.43 -2.70 18.19
N GLU A 619 11.49 -3.05 19.08
CA GLU A 619 11.08 -4.44 19.39
C GLU A 619 9.91 -4.44 20.40
N GLY A 620 9.27 -5.59 20.59
CA GLY A 620 8.29 -5.84 21.66
C GLY A 620 6.91 -5.19 21.46
N ALA A 621 6.12 -5.17 22.54
CA ALA A 621 4.78 -4.58 22.55
C ALA A 621 4.84 -3.05 22.51
N LEU A 622 3.99 -2.44 21.69
CA LEU A 622 3.95 -1.00 21.45
C LEU A 622 2.57 -0.45 21.78
N SER A 623 2.53 0.77 22.30
CA SER A 623 1.30 1.42 22.75
C SER A 623 1.38 2.93 22.52
N VAL A 624 0.30 3.51 22.00
CA VAL A 624 0.20 4.94 21.66
C VAL A 624 -1.14 5.49 22.13
N ASP A 625 -1.17 6.75 22.54
CA ASP A 625 -2.35 7.41 23.09
C ASP A 625 -2.85 8.46 22.12
N VAL A 626 -4.06 8.28 21.61
CA VAL A 626 -4.62 9.04 20.48
C VAL A 626 -6.01 9.55 20.84
N ASN A 627 -6.22 10.86 20.66
CA ASN A 627 -7.53 11.47 20.67
C ASN A 627 -8.03 11.66 19.23
N ALA A 628 -9.10 10.96 18.88
CA ALA A 628 -9.85 11.17 17.65
C ALA A 628 -10.97 12.20 17.82
N GLN A 629 -11.29 12.93 16.76
CA GLN A 629 -12.44 13.84 16.65
C GLN A 629 -13.09 13.66 15.28
N ASN A 630 -14.41 13.85 15.22
CA ASN A 630 -15.24 13.69 14.01
C ASN A 630 -15.19 12.27 13.42
N VAL A 631 -14.99 11.25 14.25
CA VAL A 631 -15.05 9.84 13.84
C VAL A 631 -16.40 9.23 14.17
N ALA A 632 -16.90 8.32 13.33
CA ALA A 632 -18.00 7.44 13.68
C ALA A 632 -17.47 6.19 14.40
N LYS A 633 -18.37 5.34 14.92
CA LYS A 633 -18.04 4.01 15.45
C LYS A 633 -18.84 2.95 14.69
N HIS A 634 -18.16 2.04 14.02
CA HIS A 634 -18.78 0.85 13.44
C HIS A 634 -18.98 -0.25 14.49
N PRO A 635 -19.70 -1.34 14.16
CA PRO A 635 -19.69 -2.55 14.98
C PRO A 635 -18.26 -3.08 15.14
N THR A 636 -17.77 -3.08 16.39
CA THR A 636 -16.43 -3.56 16.73
C THR A 636 -16.42 -4.22 18.09
N ILE A 637 -15.72 -5.36 18.20
CA ILE A 637 -15.30 -5.97 19.47
C ILE A 637 -13.78 -6.01 19.49
N MET A 638 -13.16 -5.47 20.53
CA MET A 638 -11.73 -5.54 20.80
C MET A 638 -11.37 -6.58 21.86
N ASP A 639 -12.29 -6.82 22.78
CA ASP A 639 -12.20 -7.87 23.79
C ASP A 639 -13.54 -8.61 23.90
N PHE A 640 -13.59 -9.84 23.40
CA PHE A 640 -14.76 -10.70 23.49
C PHE A 640 -15.18 -11.03 24.93
N SER A 641 -14.26 -10.92 25.90
CA SER A 641 -14.60 -11.10 27.33
C SER A 641 -15.27 -9.88 27.97
N ASN A 642 -15.30 -8.74 27.26
CA ASN A 642 -15.89 -7.49 27.75
C ASN A 642 -17.39 -7.39 27.36
N PRO A 643 -18.34 -7.61 28.30
CA PRO A 643 -19.77 -7.60 27.99
C PRO A 643 -20.29 -6.23 27.55
N ALA A 644 -19.60 -5.13 27.91
CA ALA A 644 -19.98 -3.80 27.46
C ALA A 644 -19.66 -3.58 25.96
N GLU A 645 -18.60 -4.23 25.45
CA GLU A 645 -18.29 -4.21 24.02
C GLU A 645 -19.26 -5.09 23.23
N VAL A 646 -19.59 -6.29 23.73
CA VAL A 646 -20.61 -7.16 23.10
C VAL A 646 -21.98 -6.47 23.06
N ALA A 647 -22.38 -5.76 24.13
CA ALA A 647 -23.62 -4.98 24.13
C ALA A 647 -23.57 -3.83 23.11
N ALA A 648 -22.47 -3.08 23.06
CA ALA A 648 -22.29 -1.97 22.12
C ALA A 648 -22.14 -2.41 20.66
N PHE A 649 -21.65 -3.63 20.43
CA PHE A 649 -21.61 -4.27 19.12
C PHE A 649 -23.03 -4.59 18.63
N ASN A 650 -23.83 -5.25 19.47
CA ASN A 650 -25.23 -5.58 19.16
C ASN A 650 -26.05 -4.31 18.86
N ASP A 651 -25.90 -3.25 19.68
CA ASP A 651 -26.52 -1.95 19.44
C ASP A 651 -26.14 -1.36 18.07
N ARG A 652 -24.85 -1.30 17.72
CA ARG A 652 -24.40 -0.76 16.43
C ARG A 652 -24.79 -1.65 15.25
N ILE A 653 -24.83 -2.97 15.41
CA ILE A 653 -25.40 -3.87 14.40
C ILE A 653 -26.87 -3.51 14.17
N GLN A 654 -27.67 -3.28 15.21
CA GLN A 654 -29.09 -2.99 15.04
C GLN A 654 -29.37 -1.57 14.53
N ASN A 655 -28.60 -0.57 14.98
CA ASN A 655 -28.93 0.85 14.86
C ASN A 655 -28.02 1.67 13.93
N SER A 656 -27.14 1.03 13.15
CA SER A 656 -26.27 1.71 12.18
C SER A 656 -26.21 0.99 10.83
N GLU A 657 -26.17 1.76 9.75
CA GLU A 657 -25.99 1.27 8.37
C GLU A 657 -24.52 1.10 7.97
N LEU A 658 -23.56 1.35 8.87
CA LEU A 658 -22.14 1.24 8.55
C LEU A 658 -21.79 -0.17 8.00
N PRO A 659 -21.19 -0.27 6.80
CA PRO A 659 -21.12 -1.53 6.06
C PRO A 659 -19.99 -2.48 6.50
N HIS A 660 -19.28 -2.17 7.59
CA HIS A 660 -18.10 -2.93 8.04
C HIS A 660 -18.20 -3.36 9.50
N VAL A 661 -17.55 -4.47 9.81
CA VAL A 661 -17.46 -5.13 11.10
C VAL A 661 -15.99 -5.45 11.38
N ASP A 662 -15.50 -5.14 12.58
CA ASP A 662 -14.20 -5.61 13.08
C ASP A 662 -14.39 -6.49 14.33
N LEU A 663 -13.67 -7.61 14.40
CA LEU A 663 -13.64 -8.49 15.56
C LEU A 663 -12.19 -8.78 15.92
N ARG A 664 -11.80 -8.65 17.19
CA ARG A 664 -10.40 -8.76 17.61
C ARG A 664 -10.24 -9.63 18.86
N THR A 665 -9.13 -10.36 18.84
CA THR A 665 -8.52 -11.07 19.97
C THR A 665 -7.05 -10.65 20.11
N ASP A 666 -6.34 -11.14 21.13
CA ASP A 666 -4.89 -10.89 21.29
C ASP A 666 -4.03 -11.31 20.08
N GLY A 667 -4.45 -12.38 19.38
CA GLY A 667 -3.66 -13.05 18.33
C GLY A 667 -4.26 -13.01 16.92
N ALA A 668 -5.51 -12.56 16.77
CA ALA A 668 -6.23 -12.51 15.50
C ALA A 668 -7.27 -11.39 15.45
N GLU A 669 -7.41 -10.76 14.28
CA GLU A 669 -8.46 -9.82 13.92
C GLU A 669 -9.19 -10.28 12.65
N GLN A 670 -10.52 -10.09 12.61
CA GLN A 670 -11.37 -10.38 11.46
C GLN A 670 -12.03 -9.07 11.03
N HIS A 671 -11.94 -8.78 9.73
CA HIS A 671 -12.43 -7.55 9.11
C HIS A 671 -13.43 -7.94 8.03
N LEU A 672 -14.69 -7.59 8.21
CA LEU A 672 -15.78 -8.12 7.40
C LEU A 672 -16.64 -7.00 6.83
N ARG A 673 -17.14 -7.20 5.61
CA ARG A 673 -18.36 -6.54 5.19
C ARG A 673 -19.52 -7.06 6.05
N ARG A 674 -20.42 -6.15 6.42
CA ARG A 674 -21.52 -6.39 7.35
C ARG A 674 -22.46 -7.50 6.88
N ASP A 675 -22.70 -7.62 5.58
CA ASP A 675 -23.48 -8.71 4.99
C ASP A 675 -22.77 -10.08 5.12
N ARG A 676 -21.44 -10.15 4.92
CA ARG A 676 -20.64 -11.37 5.13
C ARG A 676 -20.63 -11.83 6.60
N PHE A 677 -20.87 -10.93 7.55
CA PHE A 677 -21.16 -11.27 8.95
C PHE A 677 -22.62 -11.69 9.16
N MET A 678 -23.59 -10.86 8.76
CA MET A 678 -25.01 -11.11 9.06
C MET A 678 -25.58 -12.34 8.34
N ASN A 679 -25.11 -12.65 7.13
CA ASN A 679 -25.52 -13.83 6.35
C ASN A 679 -24.96 -15.16 6.91
N ALA A 680 -24.14 -15.12 7.96
CA ALA A 680 -23.71 -16.31 8.71
C ALA A 680 -24.72 -16.75 9.78
N ILE A 681 -25.72 -15.92 10.09
CA ILE A 681 -26.74 -16.18 11.10
C ILE A 681 -27.85 -17.05 10.49
N GLY A 682 -28.09 -18.21 11.10
CA GLY A 682 -29.08 -19.20 10.68
C GLY A 682 -28.74 -20.61 11.18
N GLY A 683 -29.72 -21.52 11.18
CA GLY A 683 -29.53 -22.91 11.59
C GLY A 683 -28.99 -23.05 13.02
N ASN A 684 -27.79 -23.61 13.17
CA ASN A 684 -27.13 -23.81 14.47
C ASN A 684 -26.52 -22.51 15.05
N VAL A 685 -26.54 -21.39 14.32
CA VAL A 685 -26.09 -20.07 14.76
C VAL A 685 -27.30 -19.13 14.77
N PRO A 686 -28.19 -19.21 15.78
CA PRO A 686 -29.51 -18.56 15.73
C PRO A 686 -29.49 -17.04 15.82
N ASP A 687 -28.44 -16.44 16.39
CA ASP A 687 -28.33 -14.99 16.60
C ASP A 687 -26.86 -14.50 16.58
N VAL A 688 -26.69 -13.18 16.72
CA VAL A 688 -25.39 -12.50 16.74
C VAL A 688 -24.48 -13.02 17.87
N ASN A 689 -25.01 -13.26 19.07
CA ASN A 689 -24.19 -13.70 20.21
C ASN A 689 -23.74 -15.16 20.02
N ALA A 690 -24.59 -16.01 19.47
CA ALA A 690 -24.21 -17.37 19.07
C ALA A 690 -23.08 -17.36 18.02
N LEU A 691 -23.13 -16.43 17.05
CA LEU A 691 -22.05 -16.27 16.07
C LEU A 691 -20.74 -15.80 16.73
N LEU A 692 -20.81 -14.77 17.57
CA LEU A 692 -19.64 -14.23 18.27
C LEU A 692 -18.96 -15.28 19.17
N ASN A 693 -19.75 -16.07 19.92
CA ASN A 693 -19.23 -17.17 20.73
C ASN A 693 -18.57 -18.25 19.86
N SER A 694 -19.21 -18.65 18.77
CA SER A 694 -18.69 -19.67 17.83
C SER A 694 -17.38 -19.23 17.16
N ILE A 695 -17.24 -17.95 16.80
CA ILE A 695 -15.98 -17.37 16.27
C ILE A 695 -14.84 -17.55 17.29
N VAL A 696 -15.09 -17.30 18.57
CA VAL A 696 -14.08 -17.43 19.61
C VAL A 696 -13.79 -18.89 19.91
N ASP A 697 -14.81 -19.70 20.21
CA ASP A 697 -14.64 -21.04 20.76
C ASP A 697 -14.37 -22.12 19.70
N ASP A 698 -15.15 -22.14 18.61
CA ASP A 698 -15.07 -23.17 17.58
C ASP A 698 -14.00 -22.88 16.53
N HIS A 699 -13.74 -21.61 16.22
CA HIS A 699 -12.70 -21.21 15.27
C HIS A 699 -11.38 -20.85 15.97
N ILE A 700 -11.24 -19.65 16.53
CA ILE A 700 -9.94 -19.11 16.98
C ILE A 700 -9.32 -19.97 18.10
N ASN A 701 -10.05 -20.22 19.18
CA ASN A 701 -9.54 -20.97 20.33
C ASN A 701 -9.25 -22.42 19.96
N SER A 702 -10.15 -23.09 19.26
CA SER A 702 -9.95 -24.50 18.88
C SER A 702 -8.73 -24.70 17.98
N VAL A 703 -8.50 -23.81 17.01
CA VAL A 703 -7.34 -23.88 16.12
C VAL A 703 -6.04 -23.55 16.86
N TYR A 704 -6.04 -22.54 17.73
CA TYR A 704 -4.85 -22.18 18.51
C TYR A 704 -4.50 -23.21 19.59
N THR A 705 -5.48 -23.74 20.33
CA THR A 705 -5.28 -24.87 21.25
C THR A 705 -4.73 -26.10 20.51
N LEU A 706 -5.24 -26.45 19.32
CA LEU A 706 -4.70 -27.57 18.56
C LEU A 706 -3.23 -27.35 18.17
N ALA A 707 -2.86 -26.12 17.79
CA ALA A 707 -1.48 -25.72 17.53
C ALA A 707 -0.63 -25.57 18.82
N GLY A 708 -1.17 -25.81 20.02
CA GLY A 708 -0.49 -25.70 21.31
C GLY A 708 -0.10 -24.27 21.67
N LEU A 709 -0.93 -23.30 21.28
CA LEU A 709 -0.73 -21.88 21.53
C LEU A 709 -1.65 -21.38 22.66
N LYS A 710 -1.19 -20.37 23.38
CA LYS A 710 -1.96 -19.65 24.39
C LYS A 710 -3.16 -18.95 23.72
N ILE A 711 -4.36 -19.09 24.30
CA ILE A 711 -5.56 -18.36 23.87
C ILE A 711 -5.79 -17.10 24.73
N GLN A 712 -6.67 -16.19 24.27
CA GLN A 712 -6.90 -14.90 24.94
C GLN A 712 -7.46 -15.10 26.37
N GLY A 713 -7.04 -14.23 27.29
CA GLY A 713 -7.53 -14.22 28.67
C GLY A 713 -7.06 -15.38 29.56
N LYS A 714 -6.31 -16.35 29.02
CA LYS A 714 -5.85 -17.55 29.73
C LYS A 714 -4.32 -17.66 29.76
N SER A 715 -3.76 -18.39 30.72
CA SER A 715 -2.40 -18.93 30.61
C SER A 715 -2.34 -20.06 29.59
N LEU A 716 -1.13 -20.45 29.16
CA LEU A 716 -0.99 -21.59 28.28
C LEU A 716 -1.49 -22.90 28.91
N SER A 717 -1.25 -23.12 30.20
CA SER A 717 -1.79 -24.28 30.95
C SER A 717 -3.31 -24.39 30.76
N GLU A 718 -4.05 -23.32 31.05
CA GLU A 718 -5.52 -23.25 30.88
C GLU A 718 -5.99 -23.26 29.40
N SER A 719 -5.06 -23.21 28.44
CA SER A 719 -5.31 -23.28 26.99
C SER A 719 -5.14 -24.69 26.42
N LEU A 720 -4.54 -25.62 27.16
CA LEU A 720 -4.18 -26.97 26.72
C LEU A 720 -5.12 -28.04 27.31
N PRO A 721 -5.25 -29.22 26.66
CA PRO A 721 -5.79 -30.41 27.32
C PRO A 721 -4.88 -30.91 28.46
N ASP A 722 -5.47 -31.41 29.54
CA ASP A 722 -4.75 -31.92 30.73
C ASP A 722 -3.68 -32.98 30.41
N ASP A 723 -3.96 -33.88 29.46
CA ASP A 723 -3.02 -34.93 29.03
C ASP A 723 -1.87 -34.38 28.17
N VAL A 724 -2.10 -33.30 27.42
CA VAL A 724 -1.04 -32.58 26.68
C VAL A 724 -0.11 -31.85 27.64
N GLU A 725 -0.64 -31.08 28.60
CA GLU A 725 0.23 -30.39 29.56
C GLU A 725 1.07 -31.38 30.36
N SER A 726 0.42 -32.42 30.91
CA SER A 726 1.08 -33.46 31.71
C SER A 726 2.21 -34.12 30.93
N ALA A 727 1.92 -34.61 29.72
CA ALA A 727 2.89 -35.26 28.87
C ALA A 727 4.04 -34.34 28.45
N CYS A 728 3.73 -33.12 28.01
CA CYS A 728 4.76 -32.19 27.56
C CYS A 728 5.70 -31.84 28.72
N ARG A 729 5.17 -31.49 29.90
CA ARG A 729 6.00 -31.16 31.08
C ARG A 729 6.79 -32.38 31.57
N GLY A 730 6.23 -33.58 31.54
CA GLY A 730 6.93 -34.82 31.87
C GLY A 730 8.13 -35.12 30.96
N LEU A 731 8.04 -34.77 29.68
CA LEU A 731 9.06 -35.07 28.66
C LEU A 731 10.08 -33.93 28.44
N PHE A 732 9.63 -32.68 28.49
CA PHE A 732 10.40 -31.50 28.11
C PHE A 732 10.39 -30.36 29.15
N GLY A 733 9.79 -30.56 30.32
CA GLY A 733 9.81 -29.59 31.43
C GLY A 733 9.04 -28.30 31.17
N ASP A 734 9.40 -27.24 31.88
CA ASP A 734 8.59 -26.01 31.94
C ASP A 734 8.58 -25.16 30.66
N ASP A 735 9.42 -25.47 29.65
CA ASP A 735 9.31 -24.86 28.32
C ASP A 735 7.91 -25.07 27.71
N CYS A 736 7.25 -26.20 28.04
CA CYS A 736 5.91 -26.54 27.59
C CYS A 736 4.81 -25.60 28.10
N ILE A 737 5.06 -24.84 29.17
CA ILE A 737 4.13 -23.86 29.74
C ILE A 737 4.65 -22.41 29.60
N ASP A 738 5.72 -22.18 28.82
CA ASP A 738 6.27 -20.86 28.55
C ASP A 738 5.35 -20.08 27.60
N ASN A 739 4.59 -19.15 28.17
CA ASN A 739 3.68 -18.25 27.44
C ASN A 739 4.37 -17.47 26.30
N ASN A 740 5.68 -17.18 26.40
CA ASN A 740 6.41 -16.42 25.37
C ASN A 740 6.86 -17.33 24.22
N LEU A 741 7.20 -18.59 24.51
CA LEU A 741 7.56 -19.59 23.49
C LEU A 741 6.34 -20.09 22.70
N HIS A 742 5.15 -19.97 23.27
CA HIS A 742 3.91 -20.61 22.80
C HIS A 742 2.77 -19.60 22.61
N THR A 743 3.11 -18.40 22.13
CA THR A 743 2.19 -17.37 21.64
C THR A 743 2.49 -17.08 20.16
N ARG A 744 1.55 -16.46 19.43
CA ARG A 744 1.87 -15.89 18.11
C ARG A 744 2.59 -14.57 18.28
N THR A 745 3.64 -14.35 17.49
CA THR A 745 4.42 -13.09 17.44
C THR A 745 3.94 -12.13 16.35
N ILE A 746 2.72 -12.33 15.85
CA ILE A 746 2.06 -11.56 14.80
C ILE A 746 0.54 -11.68 14.99
N ILE A 747 -0.20 -10.61 14.70
CA ILE A 747 -1.68 -10.64 14.65
C ILE A 747 -2.10 -11.33 13.35
N GLN A 748 -3.00 -12.31 13.40
CA GLN A 748 -3.61 -12.85 12.18
C GLN A 748 -4.75 -11.96 11.74
N HIS A 749 -4.64 -11.34 10.58
CA HIS A 749 -5.78 -10.67 9.95
C HIS A 749 -6.52 -11.65 9.02
N ALA A 750 -7.84 -11.51 8.98
CA ALA A 750 -8.72 -12.22 8.07
C ALA A 750 -9.72 -11.21 7.47
N ASN A 751 -9.88 -11.23 6.15
CA ASN A 751 -10.76 -10.33 5.42
C ASN A 751 -11.95 -11.12 4.86
N TYR A 752 -13.17 -10.60 5.02
CA TYR A 752 -14.39 -11.20 4.45
C TYR A 752 -15.10 -10.15 3.58
N ASP A 753 -15.12 -10.39 2.28
CA ASP A 753 -15.57 -9.45 1.25
C ASP A 753 -16.37 -10.22 0.17
N GLN A 754 -16.71 -9.60 -0.95
CA GLN A 754 -17.35 -10.26 -2.09
C GLN A 754 -16.34 -10.98 -3.00
N ASN A 755 -15.05 -10.64 -2.91
CA ASN A 755 -13.97 -11.34 -3.57
C ASN A 755 -12.77 -11.46 -2.63
N ALA A 756 -12.04 -12.56 -2.72
CA ALA A 756 -10.69 -12.67 -2.18
C ALA A 756 -9.66 -12.02 -3.12
N HIS A 757 -8.40 -11.84 -2.71
CA HIS A 757 -7.31 -11.41 -3.59
C HIS A 757 -6.97 -12.43 -4.70
N CYS A 758 -7.21 -13.71 -4.45
CA CYS A 758 -7.06 -14.82 -5.41
C CYS A 758 -8.15 -15.86 -5.15
N GLY A 759 -8.57 -16.63 -6.17
CA GLY A 759 -9.63 -17.64 -6.03
C GLY A 759 -10.92 -17.10 -5.37
N ALA A 760 -11.59 -17.97 -4.60
CA ALA A 760 -12.63 -17.58 -3.63
C ALA A 760 -12.09 -17.41 -2.20
N GLY A 761 -10.94 -18.01 -1.91
CA GLY A 761 -10.16 -17.87 -0.69
C GLY A 761 -8.69 -17.64 -1.07
N CYS A 762 -7.99 -16.80 -0.32
CA CYS A 762 -6.61 -16.45 -0.62
C CYS A 762 -5.77 -16.29 0.65
N SER A 763 -4.89 -17.25 0.89
CA SER A 763 -3.97 -17.25 2.02
C SER A 763 -3.09 -15.99 2.09
N GLY A 764 -2.59 -15.71 3.29
CA GLY A 764 -1.77 -14.54 3.61
C GLY A 764 -2.05 -13.99 5.01
N ASN A 765 -1.59 -12.75 5.22
CA ASN A 765 -1.94 -11.95 6.39
C ASN A 765 -2.20 -10.47 5.95
N PRO A 766 -3.46 -10.07 5.69
CA PRO A 766 -4.68 -10.86 5.84
C PRO A 766 -4.77 -12.02 4.84
N TRP A 767 -5.38 -13.13 5.26
CA TRP A 767 -6.02 -14.05 4.31
C TRP A 767 -7.40 -13.48 3.95
N ASP A 768 -7.89 -13.70 2.73
CA ASP A 768 -9.19 -13.19 2.29
C ASP A 768 -10.17 -14.33 1.97
N ALA A 769 -11.45 -14.10 2.23
CA ALA A 769 -12.58 -14.93 1.81
C ALA A 769 -13.63 -14.12 1.04
N ALA A 770 -14.17 -14.72 -0.02
CA ALA A 770 -15.34 -14.25 -0.76
C ALA A 770 -16.67 -14.79 -0.18
N TRP A 771 -16.60 -15.61 0.87
CA TRP A 771 -17.73 -16.27 1.53
C TRP A 771 -18.12 -15.59 2.86
N ASN A 772 -19.29 -15.90 3.39
CA ASN A 772 -19.72 -15.45 4.72
C ASN A 772 -18.94 -16.21 5.80
N ILE A 773 -18.59 -15.56 6.92
CA ILE A 773 -17.85 -16.20 8.01
C ILE A 773 -18.56 -17.47 8.51
N SER A 774 -17.80 -18.54 8.71
CA SER A 774 -18.29 -19.87 9.05
C SER A 774 -17.34 -20.52 10.06
N PRO A 775 -17.51 -20.25 11.37
CA PRO A 775 -16.52 -20.65 12.38
C PRO A 775 -16.24 -22.16 12.45
N THR A 776 -17.26 -22.97 12.18
CA THR A 776 -17.16 -24.44 12.13
C THR A 776 -16.91 -24.97 10.71
N GLY A 777 -16.73 -24.08 9.74
CA GLY A 777 -16.60 -24.37 8.31
C GLY A 777 -15.18 -24.73 7.90
N TRP A 778 -15.04 -25.39 6.74
CA TRP A 778 -13.74 -25.82 6.25
C TRP A 778 -12.83 -24.63 5.89
N GLY A 779 -13.35 -23.65 5.14
CA GLY A 779 -12.57 -22.53 4.58
C GLY A 779 -11.79 -21.73 5.63
N ASP A 780 -12.49 -21.15 6.61
CA ASP A 780 -11.87 -20.27 7.62
C ASP A 780 -10.77 -21.01 8.41
N ASN A 781 -11.03 -22.26 8.79
CA ASN A 781 -10.10 -23.09 9.55
C ASN A 781 -8.92 -23.60 8.68
N HIS A 782 -9.11 -23.78 7.38
CA HIS A 782 -8.07 -24.12 6.41
C HIS A 782 -7.11 -22.94 6.17
N GLU A 783 -7.65 -21.72 6.01
CA GLU A 783 -6.88 -20.48 5.79
C GLU A 783 -6.13 -20.00 7.05
N LEU A 784 -6.78 -20.10 8.23
CA LEU A 784 -6.09 -19.91 9.50
C LEU A 784 -5.03 -21.01 9.72
N GLY A 785 -5.31 -22.23 9.26
CA GLY A 785 -4.39 -23.36 9.32
C GLY A 785 -3.09 -23.15 8.54
N HIS A 786 -3.14 -22.50 7.36
CA HIS A 786 -1.94 -22.14 6.60
C HIS A 786 -0.97 -21.28 7.43
N ASN A 787 -1.52 -20.32 8.17
CA ASN A 787 -0.77 -19.41 9.02
C ASN A 787 -0.18 -20.06 10.30
N LEU A 788 -0.40 -21.37 10.47
CA LEU A 788 0.12 -22.20 11.56
C LEU A 788 1.00 -23.36 11.06
N GLN A 789 1.16 -23.54 9.74
CA GLN A 789 2.04 -24.57 9.20
C GLN A 789 3.50 -24.35 9.62
N THR A 790 4.21 -25.46 9.85
CA THR A 790 5.66 -25.44 10.14
C THR A 790 6.36 -26.54 9.35
N ASN A 791 7.52 -26.24 8.77
CA ASN A 791 8.24 -27.17 7.90
C ASN A 791 8.57 -28.51 8.58
N ARG A 792 8.75 -28.50 9.92
CA ARG A 792 9.01 -29.69 10.73
C ARG A 792 7.81 -30.63 10.87
N LEU A 793 6.59 -30.16 10.60
CA LEU A 793 5.36 -30.98 10.61
C LEU A 793 4.76 -31.16 9.22
N ASN A 794 5.45 -30.68 8.18
CA ASN A 794 5.08 -30.92 6.79
C ASN A 794 5.65 -32.26 6.33
N VAL A 795 4.80 -33.13 5.79
CA VAL A 795 5.28 -34.27 4.99
C VAL A 795 6.03 -33.76 3.76
N GLN A 796 7.15 -34.40 3.46
CA GLN A 796 8.08 -34.02 2.41
C GLN A 796 8.37 -35.21 1.47
N TYR A 797 8.64 -34.88 0.21
CA TYR A 797 9.14 -35.84 -0.78
C TYR A 797 10.65 -35.73 -0.92
N ALA A 798 11.32 -36.88 -1.00
CA ALA A 798 12.71 -37.04 -1.41
C ALA A 798 12.81 -38.23 -2.36
N THR A 799 13.74 -38.18 -3.32
CA THR A 799 14.05 -39.33 -4.19
C THR A 799 14.80 -40.41 -3.39
N ALA A 800 14.89 -41.63 -3.92
CA ALA A 800 15.65 -42.71 -3.27
C ALA A 800 17.13 -42.35 -3.05
N ALA A 801 17.75 -41.65 -4.01
CA ALA A 801 19.14 -41.17 -3.90
C ALA A 801 19.33 -40.04 -2.87
N ASN A 802 18.25 -39.34 -2.48
CA ASN A 802 18.27 -38.22 -1.54
C ASN A 802 17.75 -38.59 -0.14
N SER A 803 17.50 -39.88 0.16
CA SER A 803 17.05 -40.30 1.50
C SER A 803 17.98 -39.80 2.61
N ASP A 804 19.28 -39.90 2.39
CA ASP A 804 20.35 -39.39 3.26
C ASP A 804 20.93 -38.05 2.78
N ASN A 805 20.11 -37.18 2.18
CA ASN A 805 20.51 -35.81 1.84
C ASN A 805 19.35 -34.82 1.97
N TRP A 806 19.34 -34.06 3.07
CA TRP A 806 18.33 -33.05 3.40
C TRP A 806 18.14 -31.95 2.34
N THR A 807 19.13 -31.69 1.49
CA THR A 807 18.96 -30.72 0.37
C THR A 807 18.02 -31.22 -0.72
N GLY A 808 17.78 -32.53 -0.79
CA GLY A 808 16.87 -33.17 -1.74
C GLY A 808 15.44 -33.38 -1.23
N TYR A 809 15.11 -32.92 -0.02
CA TYR A 809 13.77 -32.96 0.55
C TYR A 809 12.98 -31.70 0.18
N GLY A 810 11.71 -31.85 -0.22
CA GLY A 810 10.81 -30.74 -0.47
C GLY A 810 9.41 -31.01 0.08
N SER A 811 8.82 -30.01 0.75
CA SER A 811 7.45 -30.11 1.28
C SER A 811 6.44 -30.53 0.20
N ARG A 812 5.47 -31.34 0.61
CA ARG A 812 4.27 -31.71 -0.18
C ARG A 812 2.97 -31.44 0.56
N ALA A 813 3.07 -30.75 1.69
CA ALA A 813 1.98 -30.56 2.63
C ALA A 813 1.39 -29.14 2.64
N GLY A 814 1.72 -28.30 1.65
CA GLY A 814 1.23 -26.91 1.57
C GLY A 814 -0.29 -26.80 1.67
N GLU A 815 -1.01 -27.66 0.95
CA GLU A 815 -2.47 -27.77 0.97
C GLU A 815 -2.98 -28.93 1.84
N ASN A 816 -2.18 -29.40 2.81
CA ASN A 816 -2.44 -30.66 3.51
C ASN A 816 -2.23 -30.63 5.03
N SER A 817 -1.09 -30.13 5.52
CA SER A 817 -0.82 -30.10 6.97
C SER A 817 -1.70 -29.07 7.69
N ASN A 818 -2.16 -28.04 6.98
CA ASN A 818 -3.19 -27.13 7.46
C ASN A 818 -4.57 -27.79 7.59
N ASN A 819 -4.85 -28.89 6.87
CA ASN A 819 -6.18 -29.51 6.91
C ASN A 819 -6.49 -30.27 8.20
N ILE A 820 -5.51 -30.47 9.09
CA ILE A 820 -5.78 -30.99 10.44
C ILE A 820 -6.71 -30.03 11.21
N PHE A 821 -6.58 -28.73 10.99
CA PHE A 821 -7.35 -27.70 11.70
C PHE A 821 -8.86 -27.75 11.37
N PRO A 822 -9.32 -27.61 10.09
CA PRO A 822 -10.73 -27.73 9.76
C PRO A 822 -11.29 -29.12 10.07
N TYR A 823 -10.50 -30.19 9.90
CA TYR A 823 -10.94 -31.56 10.19
C TYR A 823 -11.22 -31.76 11.69
N VAL A 824 -10.31 -31.32 12.57
CA VAL A 824 -10.49 -31.43 14.03
C VAL A 824 -11.56 -30.48 14.55
N VAL A 825 -11.69 -29.26 14.00
CA VAL A 825 -12.78 -28.33 14.35
C VAL A 825 -14.13 -28.98 14.01
N LYS A 826 -14.31 -29.45 12.78
CA LYS A 826 -15.55 -30.14 12.35
C LYS A 826 -15.88 -31.36 13.23
N TRP A 827 -14.89 -32.17 13.57
CA TRP A 827 -15.04 -33.31 14.48
C TRP A 827 -15.47 -32.87 15.90
N LYS A 828 -14.75 -31.91 16.49
CA LYS A 828 -14.99 -31.41 17.85
C LYS A 828 -16.37 -30.78 17.97
N THR A 829 -16.74 -29.93 17.00
CA THR A 829 -18.06 -29.30 16.93
C THR A 829 -19.16 -30.36 16.91
N HIS A 830 -19.10 -31.32 15.97
CA HIS A 830 -20.16 -32.32 15.79
C HIS A 830 -20.32 -33.25 16.99
N TYR A 831 -19.22 -33.83 17.49
CA TYR A 831 -19.29 -34.86 18.55
C TYR A 831 -19.27 -34.30 19.97
N LEU A 832 -18.50 -33.23 20.23
CA LEU A 832 -18.25 -32.74 21.60
C LEU A 832 -19.08 -31.51 21.96
N ARG A 833 -19.30 -30.58 21.03
CA ARG A 833 -20.14 -29.38 21.25
C ARG A 833 -21.63 -29.71 21.07
N ASP A 834 -21.97 -30.31 19.93
CA ASP A 834 -23.37 -30.59 19.55
C ASP A 834 -23.90 -31.91 20.11
N GLY A 835 -23.00 -32.79 20.59
CA GLY A 835 -23.36 -34.08 21.20
C GLY A 835 -23.95 -35.11 20.22
N ASN A 836 -23.73 -34.93 18.91
CA ASN A 836 -24.26 -35.84 17.90
C ASN A 836 -23.57 -37.21 17.97
N THR A 837 -24.32 -38.28 17.71
CA THR A 837 -23.80 -39.67 17.66
C THR A 837 -23.81 -40.29 16.27
N SER A 838 -24.33 -39.59 15.26
CA SER A 838 -24.31 -40.03 13.86
C SER A 838 -22.93 -39.86 13.23
N SER A 839 -22.57 -40.73 12.29
CA SER A 839 -21.38 -40.48 11.44
C SER A 839 -21.57 -39.19 10.63
N ILE A 840 -20.46 -38.52 10.35
CA ILE A 840 -20.37 -37.36 9.46
C ILE A 840 -19.19 -37.57 8.52
N THR A 841 -19.35 -37.24 7.24
CA THR A 841 -18.31 -37.40 6.22
C THR A 841 -17.63 -36.08 5.88
N ASP A 842 -16.40 -36.16 5.36
CA ASP A 842 -15.69 -35.05 4.73
C ASP A 842 -14.97 -35.52 3.47
N GLY A 843 -15.25 -34.86 2.34
CA GLY A 843 -14.72 -35.26 1.02
C GLY A 843 -13.27 -34.88 0.76
N HIS A 844 -12.60 -34.13 1.66
CA HIS A 844 -11.18 -33.77 1.49
C HIS A 844 -10.23 -34.89 1.94
N MET A 845 -10.75 -35.92 2.61
CA MET A 845 -10.00 -37.03 3.20
C MET A 845 -10.54 -38.35 2.65
N ASP A 846 -9.65 -39.24 2.21
CA ASP A 846 -10.00 -40.60 1.77
C ASP A 846 -8.87 -41.58 2.19
N HIS A 847 -9.14 -42.46 3.16
CA HIS A 847 -8.17 -43.51 3.51
C HIS A 847 -8.27 -44.76 2.62
N LYS A 848 -9.33 -44.94 1.82
CA LYS A 848 -9.39 -46.04 0.85
C LYS A 848 -8.39 -45.82 -0.27
N ASP A 849 -8.19 -44.56 -0.68
CA ASP A 849 -7.07 -44.17 -1.55
C ASP A 849 -5.72 -44.59 -0.94
N LEU A 850 -5.54 -44.40 0.38
CA LEU A 850 -4.34 -44.86 1.09
C LEU A 850 -4.16 -46.38 1.05
N PHE A 851 -5.23 -47.14 1.29
CA PHE A 851 -5.22 -48.59 1.16
C PHE A 851 -4.85 -49.04 -0.28
N TYR A 852 -5.47 -48.45 -1.30
CA TYR A 852 -5.23 -48.79 -2.70
C TYR A 852 -3.79 -48.51 -3.14
N VAL A 853 -3.20 -47.41 -2.68
CA VAL A 853 -1.80 -47.09 -2.97
C VAL A 853 -0.84 -48.11 -2.36
N PHE A 854 -1.03 -48.49 -1.08
CA PHE A 854 -0.18 -49.51 -0.45
C PHE A 854 -0.36 -50.88 -1.12
N MET A 855 -1.60 -51.28 -1.36
CA MET A 855 -1.92 -52.59 -1.95
C MET A 855 -1.53 -52.69 -3.42
N SER A 856 -1.40 -51.58 -4.16
CA SER A 856 -0.87 -51.60 -5.54
C SER A 856 0.60 -52.05 -5.59
N ASP A 857 1.40 -51.67 -4.59
CA ASP A 857 2.77 -52.13 -4.45
C ASP A 857 2.81 -53.62 -4.10
N ALA A 858 2.05 -54.03 -3.07
CA ALA A 858 1.95 -55.41 -2.58
C ALA A 858 1.45 -56.40 -3.66
N ALA A 859 0.39 -56.05 -4.39
CA ALA A 859 -0.20 -56.84 -5.47
C ALA A 859 0.60 -56.85 -6.78
N GLY A 860 1.77 -56.19 -6.82
CA GLY A 860 2.63 -56.25 -8.00
C GLY A 860 2.09 -55.51 -9.23
N THR A 861 1.17 -54.56 -9.05
CA THR A 861 0.23 -54.12 -10.10
C THR A 861 0.89 -53.51 -11.35
N THR A 862 0.35 -53.89 -12.54
CA THR A 862 0.83 -53.41 -13.85
C THR A 862 -0.29 -52.88 -14.75
N ASP A 863 0.08 -52.00 -15.68
CA ASP A 863 -0.73 -51.63 -16.85
C ASP A 863 -0.80 -52.75 -17.91
N THR A 864 -1.48 -52.48 -19.03
CA THR A 864 -1.57 -53.36 -20.20
C THR A 864 -0.24 -53.59 -20.94
N SER A 865 0.77 -52.73 -20.75
CA SER A 865 2.12 -52.90 -21.30
C SER A 865 3.03 -53.77 -20.41
N GLY A 866 2.59 -54.08 -19.18
CA GLY A 866 3.36 -54.81 -18.17
C GLY A 866 4.24 -53.90 -17.30
N LYS A 867 4.11 -52.58 -17.42
CA LYS A 867 4.82 -51.59 -16.59
C LYS A 867 4.13 -51.46 -15.22
N ARG A 868 4.90 -51.25 -14.16
CA ARG A 868 4.37 -51.01 -12.80
C ARG A 868 3.56 -49.72 -12.72
N VAL A 869 2.46 -49.76 -11.96
CA VAL A 869 1.57 -48.62 -11.71
C VAL A 869 1.04 -48.64 -10.28
N VAL A 870 0.64 -47.47 -9.79
CA VAL A 870 -0.05 -47.27 -8.50
C VAL A 870 -1.47 -46.78 -8.77
N PHE A 871 -2.48 -47.47 -8.25
CA PHE A 871 -3.89 -47.07 -8.37
C PHE A 871 -4.39 -46.27 -7.16
N GLY A 872 -5.32 -45.35 -7.40
CA GLY A 872 -6.26 -44.86 -6.38
C GLY A 872 -7.51 -45.76 -6.27
N ALA A 873 -8.37 -45.50 -5.29
CA ALA A 873 -9.62 -46.22 -5.01
C ALA A 873 -10.63 -46.21 -6.17
N ASN A 874 -10.48 -45.25 -7.09
CA ASN A 874 -11.25 -45.14 -8.33
C ASN A 874 -10.69 -45.99 -9.50
N CYS A 875 -9.71 -46.86 -9.24
CA CYS A 875 -9.01 -47.70 -10.23
C CYS A 875 -8.30 -46.93 -11.36
N LYS A 876 -7.99 -45.64 -11.17
CA LYS A 876 -7.13 -44.86 -12.08
C LYS A 876 -5.70 -44.86 -11.56
N VAL A 877 -4.74 -44.86 -12.47
CA VAL A 877 -3.32 -44.65 -12.13
C VAL A 877 -3.16 -43.25 -11.57
N LEU A 878 -2.34 -43.11 -10.52
CA LEU A 878 -1.96 -41.82 -9.94
C LEU A 878 -0.94 -41.07 -10.83
N ASP A 879 -0.38 -39.98 -10.31
CA ASP A 879 0.61 -39.15 -11.02
C ASP A 879 1.94 -39.92 -11.26
N VAL A 880 2.89 -39.30 -11.96
CA VAL A 880 4.11 -39.96 -12.47
C VAL A 880 4.90 -40.68 -11.37
N GLY A 881 4.86 -42.02 -11.42
CA GLY A 881 5.61 -42.91 -10.54
C GLY A 881 5.19 -44.37 -10.74
N GLU A 882 6.05 -45.29 -10.31
CA GLU A 882 5.82 -46.75 -10.39
C GLU A 882 5.68 -47.42 -9.01
N ASP A 883 5.92 -46.65 -7.95
CA ASP A 883 5.88 -47.09 -6.55
C ASP A 883 5.12 -46.08 -5.68
N ARG A 884 4.67 -46.53 -4.50
CA ARG A 884 3.98 -45.69 -3.51
C ARG A 884 4.84 -44.60 -2.88
N TYR A 885 6.17 -44.61 -3.09
CA TYR A 885 7.06 -43.54 -2.63
C TYR A 885 7.10 -42.35 -3.59
N THR A 886 6.75 -42.58 -4.85
CA THR A 886 6.94 -41.64 -5.95
C THR A 886 5.59 -41.13 -6.46
N ALA A 887 4.66 -42.01 -6.85
CA ALA A 887 3.40 -41.59 -7.47
C ALA A 887 2.55 -40.63 -6.59
N PRO A 888 2.36 -40.87 -5.28
CA PRO A 888 1.55 -39.99 -4.44
C PRO A 888 2.24 -38.68 -4.02
N TRP A 889 3.59 -38.61 -4.14
CA TRP A 889 4.41 -37.61 -3.46
C TRP A 889 5.33 -36.79 -4.36
N ALA A 890 5.75 -37.29 -5.52
CA ALA A 890 6.70 -36.58 -6.38
C ALA A 890 6.14 -35.23 -6.85
N SER A 891 4.86 -35.21 -7.23
CA SER A 891 4.14 -34.04 -7.73
C SER A 891 3.93 -32.96 -6.67
N ASN A 892 4.33 -31.72 -6.98
CA ASN A 892 4.12 -30.53 -6.16
C ASN A 892 3.02 -29.61 -6.72
N ALA A 893 2.12 -30.14 -7.56
CA ALA A 893 0.98 -29.40 -8.06
C ALA A 893 0.00 -29.04 -6.93
N TYR A 894 -0.71 -27.92 -7.10
CA TYR A 894 -1.68 -27.43 -6.11
C TYR A 894 -2.77 -28.49 -5.81
N ALA A 895 -3.04 -28.70 -4.52
CA ALA A 895 -4.02 -29.67 -3.98
C ALA A 895 -3.93 -31.13 -4.50
N VAL A 896 -2.83 -31.54 -5.14
CA VAL A 896 -2.71 -32.87 -5.74
C VAL A 896 -2.66 -33.97 -4.66
N HIS A 897 -3.44 -35.05 -4.85
CA HIS A 897 -3.58 -36.19 -3.94
C HIS A 897 -3.98 -35.83 -2.50
N ASN A 898 -4.72 -34.74 -2.29
CA ASN A 898 -5.00 -34.20 -0.94
C ASN A 898 -5.58 -35.26 0.03
N GLY A 899 -6.56 -36.06 -0.39
CA GLY A 899 -7.18 -37.11 0.44
C GLY A 899 -6.19 -38.16 0.96
N TYR A 900 -5.42 -38.76 0.05
CA TYR A 900 -4.33 -39.67 0.39
C TYR A 900 -3.31 -39.03 1.35
N ARG A 901 -2.89 -37.79 1.06
CA ARG A 901 -1.88 -37.11 1.86
C ARG A 901 -2.40 -36.76 3.26
N MET A 902 -3.68 -36.39 3.37
CA MET A 902 -4.35 -36.11 4.65
C MET A 902 -4.44 -37.35 5.54
N ALA A 903 -4.64 -38.52 4.91
CA ALA A 903 -4.71 -39.80 5.61
C ALA A 903 -3.44 -40.10 6.45
N PHE A 904 -2.28 -39.50 6.14
CA PHE A 904 -1.08 -39.50 7.00
C PHE A 904 -1.43 -39.03 8.42
N TYR A 905 -1.84 -37.77 8.53
CA TYR A 905 -2.10 -37.11 9.81
C TYR A 905 -3.26 -37.77 10.56
N ILE A 906 -4.34 -38.11 9.86
CA ILE A 906 -5.52 -38.71 10.52
C ILE A 906 -5.23 -40.14 11.02
N GLN A 907 -4.50 -40.97 10.26
CA GLN A 907 -4.05 -42.28 10.77
C GLN A 907 -3.05 -42.17 11.91
N MET A 908 -2.22 -41.12 11.95
CA MET A 908 -1.34 -40.82 13.08
C MET A 908 -2.16 -40.58 14.37
N ALA A 909 -3.19 -39.73 14.29
CA ALA A 909 -4.09 -39.47 15.42
C ALA A 909 -4.84 -40.73 15.88
N LEU A 910 -5.40 -41.51 14.94
CA LEU A 910 -6.09 -42.77 15.26
C LEU A 910 -5.17 -43.81 15.93
N LYS A 911 -3.88 -43.85 15.54
CA LYS A 911 -2.85 -44.68 16.18
C LYS A 911 -2.36 -44.15 17.52
N ALA A 912 -2.46 -42.85 17.78
CA ALA A 912 -2.11 -42.23 19.05
C ALA A 912 -3.23 -42.31 20.10
N HIS A 913 -4.49 -42.50 19.71
CA HIS A 913 -5.60 -42.65 20.66
C HIS A 913 -5.40 -43.85 21.59
N GLY A 914 -5.47 -43.60 22.91
CA GLY A 914 -5.30 -44.61 23.95
C GLY A 914 -3.86 -45.06 24.18
N ILE A 915 -2.86 -44.41 23.55
CA ILE A 915 -1.45 -44.76 23.75
C ILE A 915 -0.94 -44.24 25.10
N THR A 916 -0.16 -45.05 25.80
CA THR A 916 0.69 -44.58 26.90
C THR A 916 1.97 -43.96 26.31
N LEU A 917 2.26 -42.73 26.67
CA LEU A 917 3.45 -41.96 26.29
C LEU A 917 4.67 -42.32 27.16
N SER A 918 5.85 -41.86 26.77
CA SER A 918 7.12 -42.19 27.43
C SER A 918 7.23 -41.73 28.88
N ASP A 919 6.43 -40.74 29.30
CA ASP A 919 6.33 -40.24 30.69
C ASP A 919 5.30 -41.03 31.54
N GLY A 920 4.46 -41.86 30.89
CA GLY A 920 3.37 -42.60 31.51
C GLY A 920 1.97 -41.99 31.30
N THR A 921 1.86 -40.81 30.70
CA THR A 921 0.56 -40.19 30.40
C THR A 921 -0.18 -40.97 29.31
N ILE A 922 -1.50 -41.13 29.42
CA ILE A 922 -2.34 -41.78 28.40
C ILE A 922 -3.04 -40.71 27.57
N LEU A 923 -2.88 -40.73 26.24
CA LEU A 923 -3.61 -39.82 25.35
C LEU A 923 -5.07 -40.25 25.22
N SER A 924 -5.95 -39.51 25.88
CA SER A 924 -7.40 -39.72 25.89
C SER A 924 -8.03 -39.37 24.54
N ASN A 925 -7.44 -38.44 23.79
CA ASN A 925 -7.83 -38.10 22.43
C ASN A 925 -6.62 -38.21 21.50
N GLY A 926 -6.77 -38.94 20.40
CA GLY A 926 -5.71 -39.13 19.40
C GLY A 926 -5.21 -37.84 18.76
N PHE A 927 -6.04 -36.79 18.64
CA PHE A 927 -5.64 -35.53 18.03
C PHE A 927 -4.65 -34.72 18.87
N ASN A 928 -4.57 -34.99 20.18
CA ASN A 928 -3.65 -34.31 21.11
C ASN A 928 -2.17 -34.56 20.77
N ILE A 929 -1.86 -35.59 19.95
CA ILE A 929 -0.52 -35.81 19.40
C ILE A 929 -0.05 -34.63 18.53
N PHE A 930 -0.94 -33.94 17.82
CA PHE A 930 -0.58 -32.78 17.01
C PHE A 930 -0.12 -31.62 17.90
N THR A 931 -0.82 -31.37 19.00
CA THR A 931 -0.49 -30.31 19.97
C THR A 931 0.89 -30.54 20.59
N LEU A 932 1.17 -31.78 21.01
CA LEU A 932 2.50 -32.19 21.49
C LEU A 932 3.59 -32.02 20.44
N LEU A 933 3.34 -32.40 19.19
CA LEU A 933 4.28 -32.21 18.07
C LEU A 933 4.55 -30.73 17.78
N TYR A 934 3.54 -29.87 17.89
CA TYR A 934 3.68 -28.41 17.75
C TYR A 934 4.51 -27.79 18.88
N GLN A 935 4.24 -28.16 20.13
CA GLN A 935 5.05 -27.73 21.28
C GLN A 935 6.50 -28.21 21.10
N HIS A 936 6.72 -29.49 20.81
CA HIS A 936 8.06 -30.04 20.60
C HIS A 936 8.80 -29.35 19.46
N SER A 937 8.13 -29.02 18.34
CA SER A 937 8.73 -28.27 17.22
C SER A 937 9.21 -26.87 17.62
N ARG A 938 8.51 -26.20 18.53
CA ARG A 938 8.90 -24.89 19.08
C ARG A 938 10.04 -24.99 20.10
N ILE A 939 9.99 -25.97 21.02
CA ILE A 939 11.04 -26.23 22.01
C ILE A 939 12.34 -26.68 21.30
N PHE A 940 12.25 -27.55 20.31
CA PHE A 940 13.36 -27.88 19.42
C PHE A 940 13.92 -26.62 18.73
N GLY A 941 13.03 -25.77 18.20
CA GLY A 941 13.40 -24.51 17.55
C GLY A 941 14.14 -23.54 18.47
N LYS A 942 13.81 -23.49 19.77
CA LYS A 942 14.50 -22.70 20.81
C LYS A 942 15.96 -23.12 20.94
N TYR A 943 16.21 -24.42 21.10
CA TYR A 943 17.56 -24.95 21.37
C TYR A 943 18.41 -25.17 20.10
N ALA A 944 17.82 -25.39 18.94
CA ALA A 944 18.53 -25.60 17.68
C ALA A 944 19.15 -24.31 17.06
N ASN A 945 19.19 -23.19 17.79
CA ASN A 945 19.73 -21.92 17.29
C ASN A 945 21.25 -21.81 17.38
N ASN A 946 21.90 -22.52 18.30
CA ASN A 946 23.36 -22.56 18.42
C ASN A 946 23.83 -23.91 19.00
N ALA A 947 25.11 -24.22 18.80
CA ALA A 947 25.69 -25.50 19.20
C ALA A 947 25.67 -25.74 20.72
N SER A 948 25.88 -24.71 21.55
CA SER A 948 25.93 -24.87 23.01
C SER A 948 24.57 -25.29 23.57
N ASP A 949 23.51 -24.58 23.17
CA ASP A 949 22.15 -24.88 23.59
C ASP A 949 21.67 -26.22 23.04
N TRP A 950 22.03 -26.56 21.80
CA TRP A 950 21.70 -27.83 21.18
C TRP A 950 22.36 -29.01 21.91
N GLU A 951 23.68 -29.00 22.08
CA GLU A 951 24.41 -30.10 22.72
C GLU A 951 23.98 -30.30 24.18
N ALA A 952 23.61 -29.23 24.89
CA ALA A 952 23.07 -29.32 26.25
C ALA A 952 21.66 -29.93 26.34
N ASN A 953 20.84 -29.87 25.28
CA ASN A 953 19.42 -30.22 25.33
C ASN A 953 18.99 -31.35 24.39
N ARG A 954 19.79 -31.75 23.39
CA ARG A 954 19.38 -32.74 22.38
C ARG A 954 18.94 -34.09 22.95
N SER A 955 19.51 -34.53 24.07
CA SER A 955 19.07 -35.75 24.79
C SER A 955 17.67 -35.62 25.41
N LYS A 956 17.40 -34.48 26.07
CA LYS A 956 16.06 -34.11 26.55
C LYS A 956 15.04 -34.14 25.41
N LEU A 957 15.40 -33.65 24.22
CA LEU A 957 14.57 -33.64 23.01
C LEU A 957 14.49 -35.00 22.27
N GLY A 958 15.33 -36.00 22.60
CA GLY A 958 15.34 -37.30 21.92
C GLY A 958 16.09 -37.34 20.59
N PHE A 959 17.14 -36.52 20.45
CA PHE A 959 17.99 -36.36 19.26
C PHE A 959 19.50 -36.59 19.58
N ASP A 960 19.81 -37.54 20.46
CA ASP A 960 21.16 -37.94 20.92
C ASP A 960 22.17 -38.31 19.82
N LEU A 961 21.72 -38.65 18.61
CA LEU A 961 22.56 -38.95 17.45
C LEU A 961 22.74 -37.76 16.50
N PHE A 962 21.96 -36.70 16.65
CA PHE A 962 22.01 -35.51 15.80
C PHE A 962 22.98 -34.49 16.41
N PRO A 963 24.19 -34.28 15.84
CA PRO A 963 25.03 -33.14 16.21
C PRO A 963 24.40 -31.83 15.72
N PHE A 964 24.86 -30.69 16.23
CA PHE A 964 24.39 -29.38 15.78
C PHE A 964 24.57 -29.16 14.25
N ASP A 965 25.72 -29.54 13.70
CA ASP A 965 26.06 -29.42 12.28
C ASP A 965 26.93 -30.59 11.78
N SER A 966 27.49 -30.47 10.58
CA SER A 966 28.53 -31.35 10.02
C SER A 966 28.18 -32.84 9.82
N HIS A 967 26.97 -33.29 10.13
CA HIS A 967 26.52 -34.65 9.78
C HIS A 967 26.32 -34.78 8.26
N SER A 968 26.71 -35.92 7.67
CA SER A 968 26.66 -36.15 6.22
C SER A 968 25.26 -35.91 5.62
N VAL A 969 24.22 -36.36 6.32
CA VAL A 969 22.82 -36.23 5.85
C VAL A 969 22.33 -34.79 5.76
N TYR A 970 22.96 -33.83 6.44
CA TYR A 970 22.51 -32.43 6.46
C TYR A 970 22.79 -31.69 5.15
N GLY A 971 23.71 -32.17 4.30
CA GLY A 971 24.07 -31.52 3.05
C GLY A 971 24.53 -30.06 3.21
N GLY A 972 25.28 -29.77 4.28
CA GLY A 972 25.77 -28.42 4.61
C GLY A 972 24.81 -27.56 5.45
N LYS A 973 23.65 -28.09 5.86
CA LYS A 973 22.72 -27.46 6.81
C LYS A 973 23.13 -27.70 8.27
N THR A 974 22.41 -27.08 9.20
CA THR A 974 22.43 -27.41 10.64
C THR A 974 21.16 -28.16 11.03
N VAL A 975 21.16 -28.78 12.23
CA VAL A 975 20.03 -29.52 12.79
C VAL A 975 18.72 -28.71 12.87
N ARG A 976 18.83 -27.37 12.91
CA ARG A 976 17.69 -26.44 12.85
C ARG A 976 16.80 -26.66 11.62
N ASP A 977 17.42 -27.03 10.50
CA ASP A 977 16.79 -27.14 9.18
C ASP A 977 16.28 -28.57 8.87
N ILE A 978 16.13 -29.41 9.90
CA ILE A 978 15.65 -30.80 9.81
C ILE A 978 14.36 -30.94 8.95
N PRO A 979 14.32 -31.87 7.98
CA PRO A 979 13.13 -32.21 7.22
C PRO A 979 11.98 -32.67 8.12
N GLY A 980 10.75 -32.36 7.72
CA GLY A 980 9.56 -32.72 8.51
C GLY A 980 9.39 -34.23 8.69
N ASN A 981 9.78 -35.05 7.71
CA ASN A 981 9.73 -36.51 7.84
C ASN A 981 10.63 -37.00 8.99
N ASP A 982 11.89 -36.57 8.99
CA ASP A 982 12.87 -36.91 10.03
C ASP A 982 12.44 -36.38 11.40
N PHE A 983 12.00 -35.11 11.48
CA PHE A 983 11.55 -34.52 12.73
C PHE A 983 10.33 -35.22 13.31
N MET A 984 9.29 -35.49 12.51
CA MET A 984 8.07 -36.15 12.97
C MET A 984 8.35 -37.59 13.41
N LEU A 985 9.15 -38.34 12.66
CA LEU A 985 9.49 -39.73 13.00
C LEU A 985 10.24 -39.83 14.34
N VAL A 986 11.28 -39.00 14.53
CA VAL A 986 12.05 -38.95 15.79
C VAL A 986 11.19 -38.42 16.94
N SER A 987 10.37 -37.39 16.71
CA SER A 987 9.48 -36.84 17.73
C SER A 987 8.42 -37.83 18.19
N LEU A 988 7.76 -38.53 17.27
CA LEU A 988 6.75 -39.54 17.59
C LEU A 988 7.35 -40.67 18.43
N SER A 989 8.57 -41.11 18.12
CA SER A 989 9.25 -42.12 18.94
C SER A 989 9.69 -41.61 20.31
N LYS A 990 10.16 -40.36 20.42
CA LYS A 990 10.45 -39.73 21.72
C LYS A 990 9.19 -39.59 22.58
N LEU A 991 8.09 -39.11 22.01
CA LEU A 991 6.82 -38.90 22.70
C LEU A 991 6.20 -40.22 23.19
N THR A 992 6.19 -41.25 22.37
CA THR A 992 5.43 -42.50 22.62
C THR A 992 6.28 -43.68 23.11
N GLY A 993 7.60 -43.57 23.03
CA GLY A 993 8.53 -44.67 23.28
C GLY A 993 8.44 -45.77 22.23
N LYS A 994 7.73 -45.59 21.11
CA LYS A 994 7.55 -46.63 20.09
C LYS A 994 8.27 -46.30 18.79
N ASP A 995 8.65 -47.33 18.05
CA ASP A 995 9.15 -47.18 16.69
C ASP A 995 7.98 -46.92 15.73
N TRP A 996 7.93 -45.71 15.17
CA TRP A 996 6.89 -45.24 14.24
C TRP A 996 7.24 -45.44 12.76
N ARG A 997 8.38 -46.09 12.41
CA ARG A 997 8.77 -46.30 11.01
C ARG A 997 7.67 -46.95 10.18
N SER A 998 6.96 -47.92 10.74
CA SER A 998 5.82 -48.58 10.08
C SER A 998 4.69 -47.64 9.63
N HIS A 999 4.53 -46.46 10.25
CA HIS A 999 3.58 -45.45 9.79
C HIS A 999 4.08 -44.72 8.54
N PHE A 1000 5.34 -44.30 8.51
CA PHE A 1000 5.96 -43.66 7.34
C PHE A 1000 6.14 -44.67 6.18
N ASP A 1001 6.56 -45.89 6.52
CA ASP A 1001 6.71 -47.02 5.62
C ASP A 1001 5.37 -47.51 5.07
N MET A 1002 4.24 -47.25 5.72
CA MET A 1002 2.92 -47.51 5.12
C MET A 1002 2.58 -46.45 4.06
N LEU A 1003 2.93 -45.19 4.29
CA LEU A 1003 2.61 -44.08 3.37
C LEU A 1003 3.67 -43.78 2.30
N GLY A 1004 4.74 -44.59 2.20
CA GLY A 1004 5.77 -44.36 1.18
C GLY A 1004 6.63 -43.11 1.44
N LEU A 1005 6.83 -42.77 2.70
CA LEU A 1005 7.64 -41.61 3.08
C LEU A 1005 9.07 -42.01 3.37
N ARG A 1006 10.02 -41.36 2.69
CA ARG A 1006 11.45 -41.51 2.94
C ARG A 1006 11.88 -40.62 4.11
N TYR A 1007 12.77 -41.15 4.94
CA TYR A 1007 13.42 -40.50 6.07
C TYR A 1007 14.89 -40.92 6.08
N SER A 1008 15.76 -40.15 6.72
CA SER A 1008 17.20 -40.46 6.76
C SER A 1008 17.51 -41.68 7.62
N SER A 1009 18.63 -42.35 7.32
CA SER A 1009 19.21 -43.42 8.15
C SER A 1009 19.56 -42.92 9.56
N LEU A 1010 19.92 -41.64 9.70
CA LEU A 1010 20.11 -40.99 11.00
C LEU A 1010 18.80 -40.92 11.81
N ALA A 1011 17.71 -40.45 11.19
CA ALA A 1011 16.39 -40.44 11.82
C ALA A 1011 15.91 -41.86 12.17
N ALA A 1012 16.15 -42.84 11.30
CA ALA A 1012 15.85 -44.25 11.56
C ALA A 1012 16.63 -44.80 12.76
N ALA A 1013 17.92 -44.48 12.89
CA ALA A 1013 18.76 -44.91 14.00
C ALA A 1013 18.34 -44.28 15.33
N GLN A 1014 18.05 -42.98 15.35
CA GLN A 1014 17.54 -42.30 16.56
C GLN A 1014 16.17 -42.84 16.97
N THR A 1015 15.30 -43.12 15.99
CA THR A 1015 13.97 -43.71 16.23
C THR A 1015 14.09 -45.06 16.92
N ALA A 1016 15.02 -45.91 16.47
CA ALA A 1016 15.31 -47.18 17.13
C ALA A 1016 15.88 -46.99 18.55
N SER A 1017 16.69 -45.94 18.78
CA SER A 1017 17.20 -45.59 20.12
C SER A 1017 16.11 -45.07 21.08
N ASN A 1018 15.10 -44.36 20.56
CA ASN A 1018 13.96 -43.85 21.33
C ASN A 1018 12.90 -44.93 21.62
N ALA A 1019 12.88 -46.03 20.88
CA ALA A 1019 11.82 -47.04 20.88
C ALA A 1019 11.89 -48.06 22.04
N THR A 1020 11.75 -47.59 23.28
CA THR A 1020 11.78 -48.42 24.50
C THR A 1020 10.54 -49.30 24.74
N ALA A 1021 9.41 -48.97 24.11
CA ALA A 1021 8.09 -49.59 24.27
C ALA A 1021 7.64 -50.40 23.03
N GLY A 1022 8.59 -50.84 22.19
CA GLY A 1022 8.36 -51.68 21.01
C GLY A 1022 8.00 -50.91 19.73
N THR A 1023 7.40 -51.59 18.75
CA THR A 1023 7.13 -51.04 17.42
C THR A 1023 5.63 -50.83 17.19
N MET A 1024 5.27 -49.78 16.45
CA MET A 1024 3.88 -49.56 16.01
C MET A 1024 3.48 -50.62 14.97
N PRO A 1025 2.27 -51.20 15.02
CA PRO A 1025 1.85 -52.19 14.04
C PRO A 1025 1.74 -51.58 12.63
N MET A 1026 2.22 -52.34 11.64
CA MET A 1026 2.01 -52.07 10.22
C MET A 1026 0.55 -52.35 9.88
N GLY A 1027 -0.12 -51.38 9.26
CA GLY A 1027 -1.58 -51.41 9.08
C GLY A 1027 -2.23 -50.08 9.42
N MET A 1028 -3.55 -50.01 9.22
CA MET A 1028 -4.36 -48.79 9.33
C MET A 1028 -5.73 -49.07 9.93
N TYR A 1029 -6.37 -48.05 10.49
CA TYR A 1029 -7.77 -48.13 10.87
C TYR A 1029 -8.67 -47.94 9.66
N GLU A 1030 -9.71 -48.77 9.56
CA GLU A 1030 -10.71 -48.77 8.51
C GLU A 1030 -11.72 -47.64 8.72
N LEU A 1031 -11.46 -46.51 8.06
CA LEU A 1031 -12.30 -45.32 7.99
C LEU A 1031 -12.26 -44.86 6.52
N GLU A 1032 -13.34 -44.38 5.92
CA GLU A 1032 -13.35 -44.07 4.46
C GLU A 1032 -13.27 -42.56 4.21
N THR A 1033 -14.41 -41.91 3.95
CA THR A 1033 -14.56 -40.44 3.98
C THR A 1033 -15.25 -39.96 5.26
N ASP A 1034 -15.68 -40.88 6.13
CA ASP A 1034 -16.19 -40.61 7.46
C ASP A 1034 -15.14 -39.95 8.36
N LEU A 1035 -15.58 -39.09 9.28
CA LEU A 1035 -14.80 -38.68 10.45
C LEU A 1035 -14.82 -39.80 11.50
N PRO A 1036 -13.76 -39.95 12.31
CA PRO A 1036 -13.77 -40.95 13.37
C PRO A 1036 -14.88 -40.63 14.40
N PRO A 1037 -15.43 -41.64 15.09
CA PRO A 1037 -16.42 -41.42 16.14
C PRO A 1037 -15.88 -40.57 17.31
N ALA A 1038 -16.75 -40.17 18.22
CA ALA A 1038 -16.40 -39.37 19.41
C ALA A 1038 -15.29 -40.00 20.28
N ASN A 1039 -15.16 -41.33 20.25
CA ASN A 1039 -14.12 -42.13 20.92
C ASN A 1039 -13.02 -42.61 19.94
N MET A 1040 -12.76 -41.82 18.90
CA MET A 1040 -11.62 -41.94 17.99
C MET A 1040 -11.46 -43.31 17.33
N SER A 1041 -10.50 -44.13 17.74
CA SER A 1041 -10.26 -45.46 17.15
C SER A 1041 -11.06 -46.60 17.79
N GLN A 1042 -11.77 -46.35 18.90
CA GLN A 1042 -12.54 -47.40 19.58
C GLN A 1042 -13.73 -47.83 18.73
N GLY A 1043 -13.75 -49.11 18.33
CA GLY A 1043 -14.78 -49.69 17.48
C GLY A 1043 -14.47 -49.65 15.97
N LEU A 1044 -13.38 -49.00 15.56
CA LEU A 1044 -12.88 -49.10 14.18
C LEU A 1044 -12.08 -50.41 14.01
N THR A 1045 -12.23 -51.07 12.87
CA THR A 1045 -11.39 -52.22 12.48
C THR A 1045 -9.96 -51.75 12.24
N PHE A 1046 -8.97 -52.40 12.86
CA PHE A 1046 -7.57 -52.25 12.44
C PHE A 1046 -7.24 -53.32 11.38
N ILE A 1047 -6.84 -52.89 10.18
CA ILE A 1047 -6.41 -53.75 9.07
C ILE A 1047 -4.88 -53.88 9.14
N PRO A 1048 -4.32 -55.06 9.45
CA PRO A 1048 -2.89 -55.31 9.27
C PRO A 1048 -2.53 -55.24 7.78
N LEU A 1049 -1.38 -54.68 7.45
CA LEU A 1049 -0.90 -54.58 6.07
C LEU A 1049 0.51 -55.18 5.94
N SER A 1050 0.78 -55.86 4.82
CA SER A 1050 2.11 -56.36 4.47
C SER A 1050 2.37 -56.22 2.97
N LEU A 1051 3.61 -55.89 2.60
CA LEU A 1051 4.03 -55.92 1.19
C LEU A 1051 4.16 -57.36 0.64
N SER A 1052 4.04 -58.38 1.50
CA SER A 1052 4.06 -59.79 1.13
C SER A 1052 2.67 -60.44 1.07
N ASP A 1053 1.60 -59.67 1.26
CA ASP A 1053 0.21 -60.15 1.25
C ASP A 1053 -0.64 -59.19 0.42
N ASP A 1054 -1.04 -59.63 -0.77
CA ASP A 1054 -1.90 -58.92 -1.70
C ASP A 1054 -3.39 -59.27 -1.57
N SER A 1055 -3.72 -60.21 -0.69
CA SER A 1055 -5.06 -60.78 -0.53
C SER A 1055 -5.99 -59.97 0.36
N THR A 1056 -5.45 -58.98 1.10
CA THR A 1056 -6.24 -58.09 1.96
C THR A 1056 -7.22 -57.25 1.13
N LEU A 1057 -8.47 -57.11 1.61
CA LEU A 1057 -9.56 -56.39 0.95
C LEU A 1057 -10.12 -55.28 1.85
N TRP A 1058 -10.33 -54.08 1.30
CA TRP A 1058 -11.02 -52.97 1.96
C TRP A 1058 -12.48 -53.36 2.26
N LYS A 1059 -12.90 -53.27 3.53
CA LYS A 1059 -14.22 -53.68 4.04
C LYS A 1059 -14.63 -55.09 3.59
N GLY A 1060 -13.65 -55.98 3.35
CA GLY A 1060 -13.87 -57.33 2.82
C GLY A 1060 -14.37 -57.39 1.36
N THR A 1061 -14.32 -56.28 0.61
CA THR A 1061 -14.96 -56.17 -0.71
C THR A 1061 -14.01 -55.82 -1.86
N SER A 1062 -13.02 -54.95 -1.65
CA SER A 1062 -12.31 -54.30 -2.77
C SER A 1062 -10.79 -54.15 -2.59
N SER A 1063 -10.02 -54.34 -3.66
CA SER A 1063 -8.56 -54.21 -3.70
C SER A 1063 -8.07 -53.77 -5.09
N PRO A 1064 -6.94 -53.04 -5.23
CA PRO A 1064 -6.38 -52.65 -6.53
C PRO A 1064 -6.09 -53.83 -7.49
N SER A 1065 -5.88 -55.04 -6.96
CA SER A 1065 -5.73 -56.26 -7.78
C SER A 1065 -6.96 -56.61 -8.63
N GLN A 1066 -8.12 -56.04 -8.29
CA GLN A 1066 -9.40 -56.21 -9.00
C GLN A 1066 -9.68 -55.09 -10.01
N CYS A 1067 -8.84 -54.05 -10.08
CA CYS A 1067 -8.99 -52.98 -11.05
C CYS A 1067 -8.73 -53.48 -12.48
N ALA A 1068 -9.48 -52.94 -13.45
CA ALA A 1068 -9.17 -53.15 -14.86
C ALA A 1068 -7.78 -52.57 -15.19
N LYS A 1069 -6.97 -53.30 -15.96
CA LYS A 1069 -5.66 -52.79 -16.39
C LYS A 1069 -5.84 -51.64 -17.39
N PRO A 1070 -5.20 -50.47 -17.16
CA PRO A 1070 -5.25 -49.32 -18.05
C PRO A 1070 -4.42 -49.51 -19.32
#